data_AF-A0A1F9Z165-F1
#
_entry.id   AF-A0A1F9Z165-F1
#
_cell.length_a   1.000
_cell.length_b   1.000
_cell.length_c   1.000
_cell.angle_alpha   90.00
_cell.angle_beta   90.00
_cell.angle_gamma   90.00
#
_symmetry.space_group_name_H-M   'P 1'
#
loop_
_entity.id
_entity.type
_entity.pdbx_description
1 polymer ?
#
loop_
_entity_poly.entity_id
_entity_poly.type
_entity_poly.pdbx_seq_one_letter_code
_entity_poly.pdbx_strand_id
1 'polypeptide(L)'
;MKSFNLKEIRKKILNVFFNLCPKTGKIISLKLEKKWTFLFFPIIGILSIIWFLVRVIPKPSRVAYPCQRIAAGFGGSFLASFAGLFTSAIIFKKLKLNFCKKHLFIILAMLCIVLGITVASVTFKINPDSVFAWTPTDSPNTPIGTAKGINPGRVVWVYEPAASIWNGSTGYWWDDNSTNQTAVDSMISRSVRSLTNTSTDALAWDALFKNFNQNHGRGSVGYASGDKIAIKINLNNNNVSYTENDNQLDASPHSVLALLRQLINKAGVPQADITVYDAVRLMPDRVYNKCKNEFPNVVLMDRQGTNGRVRRVWQVDMIKYSNSSNTAGKAIPTVVYQAKYVINMSLMKGHNNAGVTFTSKNHFGSIDMQEHTFINSSNRPFGSYNTLVDLTGHKELGGKTMLFLVDGLYGTNDVNNPPSKFLLAPFNNNWSSSLFVSQDPVAIDSVGFDFINSEFGGQAFVVKSDSYLHEEALANNPPSGTFYDPEGDGTRLASLGTHEHWNNSTDRKYTRNLGTGNGIELVKLVPTITVVTPNGSESWTAGSQQTVTWTSEGIVGNVNIDLSTNGGTSWTSIVSNTANDGTQTITVPSTAGSTCKIRVQEPDGNPTDTSNSNFTINGNANIFYVDPAGSDSTGTGSISSPWKTLAYAVSRPLSQGATIHLNAGTFTETQIAVLPVGINIEGAGKNLTIIIGNHTNHMIKGISTTHVNGNQSISNFTLDGNHKSIGLDFWGRDNLSFYNLSITHMENAGGALFVHSTDNANDPQASRENPPLFYINNLTIHDCTFSDNNGGSIGLIGIDGGTIYNNTHNERNGSLGTGITCWAQGWLKNVKIHDSTFSCWRDIELMNMIGGNEIYNCNFTGWVSIPDGGLAAGFTYSLAVHDNVFSYIAAGADTQHHALEAGNSDMLIYNNYFENYEAGIQMFATAPFNDNITIRNNVFYNIGGLYTYLATIGLGAGSASENNRQNIKILNNTFHVSGAYSPIVISGGTSSPTLTNCEIKNNIFYGNNTGTSVISKNGTAFTYTNCSFTNNLTYNLNNNDFSGFTQAANKLSTDPLITGSGNKPTPYYTLRNISPCIDAGVNVGLLYNGNFPDIGRYEFVGTPPPSSDPLICNWHLNEGTGSSAGDSGLSGSTGTITGAVWVD
;
A
#
# COMPACT_ATOMS: atom_id res chain seq x y z
N MET A 1 -1.14 33.20 80.43
CA MET A 1 -2.21 34.10 79.91
C MET A 1 -1.60 35.22 79.06
N LYS A 2 -1.69 35.08 77.74
CA LYS A 2 -2.02 36.15 76.79
C LYS A 2 -2.94 35.47 75.78
N SER A 3 -4.22 35.79 75.81
CA SER A 3 -5.23 35.18 74.95
C SER A 3 -4.91 35.52 73.49
N PHE A 4 -4.41 34.55 72.72
CA PHE A 4 -4.23 34.73 71.29
C PHE A 4 -5.61 34.83 70.63
N ASN A 5 -5.94 36.02 70.15
CA ASN A 5 -7.18 36.26 69.42
C ASN A 5 -7.09 35.60 68.03
N LEU A 6 -7.70 34.41 67.87
CA LEU A 6 -7.70 33.66 66.62
C LEU A 6 -8.24 34.48 65.43
N LYS A 7 -9.10 35.49 65.65
CA LYS A 7 -9.57 36.37 64.58
C LYS A 7 -8.47 37.29 64.04
N GLU A 8 -7.53 37.73 64.87
CA GLU A 8 -6.38 38.52 64.41
C GLU A 8 -5.37 37.69 63.63
N ILE A 9 -5.10 36.45 64.07
CA ILE A 9 -4.18 35.54 63.37
C ILE A 9 -4.74 35.18 61.99
N ARG A 10 -6.03 34.83 61.92
CA ARG A 10 -6.70 34.54 60.65
C ARG A 10 -6.71 35.74 59.71
N LYS A 11 -6.94 36.95 60.23
CA LYS A 11 -6.89 38.20 59.44
C LYS A 11 -5.47 38.51 58.96
N LYS A 12 -4.44 38.25 59.77
CA LYS A 12 -3.02 38.40 59.39
C LYS A 12 -2.63 37.41 58.29
N ILE A 13 -3.00 36.13 58.40
CA ILE A 13 -2.72 35.12 57.37
C ILE A 13 -3.46 35.44 56.06
N LEU A 14 -4.73 35.85 56.13
CA LEU A 14 -5.48 36.19 54.91
C LEU A 14 -4.96 37.47 54.24
N ASN A 15 -4.46 38.46 54.99
CA ASN A 15 -3.85 39.67 54.43
C ASN A 15 -2.49 39.43 53.73
N VAL A 16 -1.87 38.25 53.93
CA VAL A 16 -0.65 37.84 53.21
C VAL A 16 -0.99 37.49 51.76
N PHE A 17 -2.10 36.79 51.52
CA PHE A 17 -2.44 36.25 50.21
C PHE A 17 -3.55 37.02 49.48
N PHE A 18 -4.30 37.88 50.18
CA PHE A 18 -5.47 38.57 49.64
C PHE A 18 -5.52 40.05 50.03
N ASN A 19 -6.06 40.88 49.14
CA ASN A 19 -6.52 42.23 49.45
C ASN A 19 -7.91 42.12 50.10
N LEU A 20 -8.02 42.53 51.36
CA LEU A 20 -9.27 42.49 52.13
C LEU A 20 -9.93 43.87 52.18
N CYS A 21 -11.26 43.91 52.13
CA CYS A 21 -12.03 45.14 52.33
C CYS A 21 -11.82 45.70 53.75
N PRO A 22 -11.39 46.96 53.92
CA PRO A 22 -11.12 47.52 55.24
C PRO A 22 -12.35 47.58 56.16
N LYS A 23 -13.55 47.79 55.59
CA LYS A 23 -14.82 47.87 56.34
C LYS A 23 -15.45 46.51 56.66
N THR A 24 -15.40 45.54 55.74
CA THR A 24 -16.17 44.28 55.87
C THR A 24 -15.30 43.03 56.07
N GLY A 25 -13.99 43.11 55.83
CA GLY A 25 -13.06 41.99 55.94
C GLY A 25 -13.19 40.91 54.86
N LYS A 26 -14.06 41.11 53.84
CA LYS A 26 -14.21 40.19 52.71
C LYS A 26 -13.06 40.33 51.71
N ILE A 27 -12.70 39.22 51.05
CA ILE A 27 -11.66 39.15 50.01
C ILE A 27 -12.13 39.92 48.77
N ILE A 28 -11.33 40.89 48.32
CA ILE A 28 -11.60 41.70 47.13
C ILE A 28 -10.80 41.15 45.94
N SER A 29 -9.53 40.81 46.14
CA SER A 29 -8.66 40.26 45.10
C SER A 29 -7.46 39.52 45.71
N LEU A 30 -6.74 38.72 44.92
CA LEU A 30 -5.50 38.06 45.33
C LEU A 30 -4.31 39.03 45.34
N LYS A 31 -3.49 38.99 46.39
CA LYS A 31 -2.15 39.59 46.40
C LYS A 31 -1.17 38.61 45.79
N LEU A 32 -1.05 38.62 44.47
CA LEU A 32 -0.02 37.87 43.76
C LEU A 32 1.20 38.77 43.53
N GLU A 33 2.14 38.78 44.47
CA GLU A 33 3.47 39.31 44.19
C GLU A 33 4.23 38.34 43.27
N LYS A 34 4.78 38.87 42.16
CA LYS A 34 5.54 38.14 41.12
C LYS A 34 6.68 37.24 41.65
N LYS A 35 7.10 37.37 42.91
CA LYS A 35 8.22 36.62 43.50
C LYS A 35 7.84 35.22 44.02
N TRP A 36 6.55 34.91 44.21
CA TRP A 36 6.10 33.64 44.80
C TRP A 36 5.32 32.72 43.84
N THR A 37 5.06 33.17 42.60
CA THR A 37 4.33 32.41 41.58
C THR A 37 5.02 31.10 41.19
N PHE A 38 6.35 31.01 41.34
CA PHE A 38 7.10 29.80 41.03
C PHE A 38 6.78 28.60 41.95
N LEU A 39 6.25 28.84 43.16
CA LEU A 39 5.87 27.78 44.11
C LEU A 39 4.44 27.27 43.91
N PHE A 40 3.64 27.91 43.06
CA PHE A 40 2.23 27.56 42.87
C PHE A 40 2.05 26.23 42.12
N PHE A 41 2.87 26.04 41.07
CA PHE A 41 2.90 24.82 40.28
C PHE A 41 3.30 23.57 41.10
N PRO A 42 4.41 23.57 41.88
CA PRO A 42 4.77 22.40 42.67
C PRO A 42 3.77 22.07 43.78
N ILE A 43 3.16 23.08 44.41
CA ILE A 43 2.16 22.86 45.46
C ILE A 43 0.89 22.22 44.89
N ILE A 44 0.38 22.71 43.75
CA ILE A 44 -0.80 22.14 43.09
C ILE A 44 -0.52 20.74 42.56
N GLY A 45 0.67 20.51 41.99
CA GLY A 45 1.09 19.19 41.51
C GLY A 45 1.09 18.15 42.62
N ILE A 46 1.72 18.44 43.76
CA ILE A 46 1.78 17.53 44.92
C ILE A 46 0.38 17.26 45.49
N LEU A 47 -0.42 18.31 45.70
CA LEU A 47 -1.78 18.17 46.23
C LEU A 47 -2.68 17.35 45.29
N SER A 48 -2.49 17.50 43.97
CA SER A 48 -3.25 16.76 42.96
C SER A 48 -2.85 15.28 42.92
N ILE A 49 -1.57 14.94 43.07
CA ILE A 49 -1.11 13.55 43.20
C ILE A 49 -1.68 12.91 44.45
N ILE A 50 -1.56 13.59 45.60
CA ILE A 50 -2.07 13.07 46.87
C ILE A 50 -3.58 12.84 46.77
N TRP A 51 -4.31 13.81 46.22
CA TRP A 51 -5.76 13.69 46.07
C TRP A 51 -6.16 12.57 45.12
N PHE A 52 -5.42 12.39 44.02
CA PHE A 52 -5.63 11.32 43.07
C PHE A 52 -5.38 9.95 43.71
N LEU A 53 -4.22 9.74 44.33
CA LEU A 53 -3.85 8.47 44.96
C LEU A 53 -4.84 8.09 46.07
N VAL A 54 -5.21 9.05 46.93
CA VAL A 54 -6.15 8.81 48.04
C VAL A 54 -7.55 8.43 47.54
N ARG A 55 -8.00 8.99 46.42
CA ARG A 55 -9.37 8.75 45.93
C ARG A 55 -9.47 7.55 45.00
N VAL A 56 -8.42 7.27 44.22
CA VAL A 56 -8.41 6.27 43.16
C VAL A 56 -7.91 4.91 43.65
N ILE A 57 -6.85 4.83 44.46
CA ILE A 57 -6.32 3.53 44.93
C ILE A 57 -7.40 2.69 45.64
N PRO A 58 -8.24 3.25 46.53
CA PRO A 58 -9.28 2.47 47.19
C PRO A 58 -10.45 2.07 46.27
N LYS A 59 -10.63 2.74 45.11
CA LYS A 59 -11.69 2.44 44.15
C LYS A 59 -11.28 2.88 42.74
N PRO A 60 -10.63 2.00 41.95
CA PRO A 60 -10.01 2.34 40.66
C PRO A 60 -10.96 2.97 39.64
N SER A 61 -12.26 2.64 39.68
CA SER A 61 -13.27 3.21 38.79
C SER A 61 -13.41 4.74 38.88
N ARG A 62 -12.90 5.38 39.95
CA ARG A 62 -12.94 6.83 40.14
C ARG A 62 -11.96 7.60 39.25
N VAL A 63 -11.04 6.91 38.56
CA VAL A 63 -10.20 7.51 37.50
C VAL A 63 -11.05 8.26 36.46
N ALA A 64 -12.23 7.74 36.14
CA ALA A 64 -13.11 8.31 35.13
C ALA A 64 -13.76 9.64 35.55
N TYR A 65 -13.70 10.02 36.83
CA TYR A 65 -14.38 11.22 37.31
C TYR A 65 -13.68 12.49 36.80
N PRO A 66 -14.43 13.51 36.34
CA PRO A 66 -13.86 14.73 35.76
C PRO A 66 -12.81 15.39 36.67
N CYS A 67 -13.08 15.42 37.97
CA CYS A 67 -12.22 16.04 38.95
C CYS A 67 -10.92 15.23 39.21
N GLN A 68 -10.97 13.90 39.04
CA GLN A 68 -9.80 13.03 39.15
C GLN A 68 -8.95 13.06 37.87
N ARG A 69 -9.58 13.23 36.70
CA ARG A 69 -8.85 13.47 35.43
C ARG A 69 -8.10 14.79 35.46
N ILE A 70 -8.68 15.85 36.04
CA ILE A 70 -8.02 17.13 36.26
C ILE A 70 -6.83 16.97 37.23
N ALA A 71 -7.03 16.26 38.34
CA ALA A 71 -5.97 16.00 39.32
C ALA A 71 -4.81 15.17 38.73
N ALA A 72 -5.13 14.15 37.95
CA ALA A 72 -4.15 13.32 37.24
C ALA A 72 -3.34 14.17 36.24
N GLY A 73 -3.99 15.10 35.54
CA GLY A 73 -3.32 16.04 34.65
C GLY A 73 -2.29 16.91 35.38
N PHE A 74 -2.70 17.63 36.43
CA PHE A 74 -1.78 18.46 37.21
C PHE A 74 -0.66 17.65 37.89
N GLY A 75 -0.97 16.45 38.41
CA GLY A 75 0.01 15.57 39.01
C GLY A 75 1.01 14.99 38.00
N GLY A 76 0.53 14.56 36.83
CA GLY A 76 1.35 14.04 35.74
C GLY A 76 2.27 15.10 35.14
N SER A 77 1.77 16.31 34.88
CA SER A 77 2.58 17.43 34.40
C SER A 77 3.67 17.82 35.40
N PHE A 78 3.37 17.76 36.70
CA PHE A 78 4.35 17.99 37.74
C PHE A 78 5.47 16.94 37.74
N LEU A 79 5.14 15.64 37.63
CA LEU A 79 6.14 14.57 37.55
C LEU A 79 6.99 14.64 36.27
N ALA A 80 6.36 14.92 35.13
CA ALA A 80 7.06 15.08 33.86
C ALA A 80 8.09 16.22 33.88
N SER A 81 7.81 17.30 34.63
CA SER A 81 8.75 18.41 34.79
C SER A 81 10.06 18.01 35.51
N PHE A 82 10.03 17.00 36.39
CA PHE A 82 11.23 16.45 37.03
C PHE A 82 12.04 15.56 36.08
N ALA A 83 11.37 14.75 35.25
CA ALA A 83 12.05 13.93 34.24
C ALA A 83 12.88 14.81 33.29
N GLY A 84 12.31 15.94 32.84
CA GLY A 84 13.00 16.92 32.00
C GLY A 84 14.19 17.61 32.68
N LEU A 85 14.10 17.88 33.99
CA LEU A 85 15.22 18.43 34.77
C LEU A 85 16.38 17.43 34.90
N PHE A 86 16.09 16.14 35.07
CA PHE A 86 17.10 15.09 35.16
C PHE A 86 17.81 14.82 33.83
N THR A 87 17.07 14.72 32.72
CA THR A 87 17.70 14.55 31.39
C THR A 87 18.54 15.76 31.00
N SER A 88 18.07 16.97 31.28
CA SER A 88 18.82 18.20 31.00
C SER A 88 20.10 18.31 31.85
N ALA A 89 20.06 17.88 33.12
CA ALA A 89 21.23 17.86 34.00
C ALA A 89 22.27 16.80 33.56
N ILE A 90 21.83 15.65 33.04
CA ILE A 90 22.71 14.59 32.51
C ILE A 90 23.39 15.04 31.21
N ILE A 91 22.64 15.68 30.30
CA ILE A 91 23.17 16.23 29.04
C ILE A 91 24.20 17.33 29.33
N PHE A 92 23.95 18.20 30.32
CA PHE A 92 24.89 19.26 30.67
C PHE A 92 26.15 18.75 31.37
N LYS A 93 26.07 17.66 32.15
CA LYS A 93 27.25 16.99 32.73
C LYS A 93 28.15 16.38 31.65
N LYS A 94 27.59 16.02 30.49
CA LYS A 94 28.33 15.53 29.32
C LYS A 94 28.94 16.63 28.44
N LEU A 95 28.36 17.84 28.38
CA LEU A 95 28.73 18.82 27.36
C LEU A 95 29.79 19.89 27.72
N LYS A 96 30.29 20.00 28.96
CA LYS A 96 31.47 20.84 29.32
C LYS A 96 31.53 22.25 28.68
N LEU A 97 30.40 22.94 28.49
CA LEU A 97 30.36 24.26 27.83
C LEU A 97 30.59 25.41 28.82
N ASN A 98 31.65 26.19 28.59
CA ASN A 98 32.14 27.31 29.41
C ASN A 98 31.43 28.66 29.13
N PHE A 99 30.10 28.68 28.94
CA PHE A 99 29.38 29.94 28.68
C PHE A 99 28.57 30.44 29.89
N CYS A 100 28.99 31.62 30.40
CA CYS A 100 28.40 32.51 31.41
C CYS A 100 27.31 31.96 32.36
N LYS A 101 27.75 31.51 33.55
CA LYS A 101 26.94 31.06 34.71
C LYS A 101 25.88 32.06 35.25
N LYS A 102 25.78 33.30 34.74
CA LYS A 102 24.96 34.36 35.36
C LYS A 102 23.56 34.54 34.77
N HIS A 103 23.29 34.05 33.54
CA HIS A 103 21.98 34.17 32.88
C HIS A 103 21.32 32.82 32.53
N LEU A 104 22.00 31.71 32.83
CA LEU A 104 21.58 30.34 32.54
C LEU A 104 20.22 29.98 33.16
N PHE A 105 19.96 30.43 34.39
CA PHE A 105 18.70 30.16 35.09
C PHE A 105 17.51 30.88 34.44
N ILE A 106 17.74 32.05 33.86
CA ILE A 106 16.69 32.84 33.19
C ILE A 106 16.38 32.24 31.82
N ILE A 107 17.41 31.80 31.08
CA ILE A 107 17.24 31.14 29.78
C ILE A 107 16.54 29.78 29.95
N LEU A 108 16.94 28.97 30.93
CA LEU A 108 16.27 27.70 31.24
C LEU A 108 14.84 27.91 31.74
N ALA A 109 14.58 28.92 32.58
CA ALA A 109 13.22 29.24 33.01
C ALA A 109 12.35 29.71 31.83
N MET A 110 12.88 30.51 30.91
CA MET A 110 12.14 30.92 29.71
C MET A 110 11.88 29.74 28.78
N LEU A 111 12.85 28.84 28.58
CA LEU A 111 12.66 27.61 27.81
C LEU A 111 11.63 26.67 28.46
N CYS A 112 11.64 26.51 29.79
CA CYS A 112 10.63 25.72 30.51
C CYS A 112 9.25 26.37 30.50
N ILE A 113 9.16 27.70 30.51
CA ILE A 113 7.88 28.42 30.36
C ILE A 113 7.37 28.26 28.94
N VAL A 114 8.23 28.39 27.92
CA VAL A 114 7.85 28.17 26.52
C VAL A 114 7.43 26.71 26.32
N LEU A 115 8.21 25.74 26.78
CA LEU A 115 7.84 24.32 26.69
C LEU A 115 6.59 23.99 27.51
N GLY A 116 6.41 24.61 28.68
CA GLY A 116 5.23 24.47 29.52
C GLY A 116 3.99 25.09 28.88
N ILE A 117 4.13 26.22 28.17
CA ILE A 117 3.07 26.82 27.36
C ILE A 117 2.75 25.94 26.16
N THR A 118 3.76 25.40 25.46
CA THR A 118 3.58 24.49 24.32
C THR A 118 2.94 23.16 24.72
N VAL A 119 3.33 22.59 25.87
CA VAL A 119 2.72 21.37 26.40
C VAL A 119 1.33 21.67 26.97
N ALA A 120 1.11 22.82 27.61
CA ALA A 120 -0.23 23.23 28.02
C ALA A 120 -1.15 23.42 26.79
N SER A 121 -0.70 24.03 25.70
CA SER A 121 -1.50 24.14 24.47
C SER A 121 -1.75 22.79 23.78
N VAL A 122 -0.91 21.77 24.01
CA VAL A 122 -1.15 20.39 23.55
C VAL A 122 -2.04 19.60 24.54
N THR A 123 -2.02 19.91 25.84
CA THR A 123 -2.76 19.17 26.90
C THR A 123 -4.15 19.77 27.17
N PHE A 124 -4.33 21.08 26.94
CA PHE A 124 -5.64 21.69 26.73
C PHE A 124 -6.13 21.29 25.34
N LYS A 125 -6.54 20.02 25.17
CA LYS A 125 -7.54 19.71 24.15
C LYS A 125 -8.75 20.56 24.52
N ILE A 126 -8.91 21.66 23.79
CA ILE A 126 -10.05 22.55 23.86
C ILE A 126 -11.28 21.65 23.83
N ASN A 127 -12.23 21.85 24.74
CA ASN A 127 -13.54 21.20 24.58
C ASN A 127 -13.99 21.58 23.15
N PRO A 128 -14.16 20.65 22.19
CA PRO A 128 -14.41 21.03 20.80
C PRO A 128 -15.64 21.95 20.69
N ASP A 129 -16.62 21.76 21.57
CA ASP A 129 -17.81 22.61 21.72
C ASP A 129 -17.51 24.05 22.22
N SER A 130 -16.29 24.33 22.67
CA SER A 130 -15.83 25.65 23.14
C SER A 130 -14.95 26.41 22.15
N VAL A 131 -14.50 25.77 21.05
CA VAL A 131 -13.74 26.45 19.98
C VAL A 131 -14.68 27.31 19.12
N PHE A 132 -15.95 26.93 19.03
CA PHE A 132 -16.91 27.46 18.08
C PHE A 132 -18.32 27.55 18.69
N ALA A 133 -18.52 28.49 19.61
CA ALA A 133 -19.77 28.61 20.38
C ALA A 133 -20.95 29.15 19.54
N TRP A 134 -21.68 28.25 18.85
CA TRP A 134 -23.08 28.46 18.50
C TRP A 134 -23.95 27.51 19.33
N THR A 135 -24.97 28.05 19.99
CA THR A 135 -25.96 27.27 20.73
C THR A 135 -27.23 27.23 19.88
N PRO A 136 -27.73 26.04 19.50
CA PRO A 136 -28.99 25.92 18.78
C PRO A 136 -30.14 26.57 19.54
N THR A 137 -31.18 26.97 18.80
CA THR A 137 -32.39 27.56 19.39
C THR A 137 -33.11 26.54 20.27
N ASP A 138 -33.12 25.28 19.84
CA ASP A 138 -33.70 24.16 20.56
C ASP A 138 -32.66 23.43 21.42
N SER A 139 -33.14 22.74 22.46
CA SER A 139 -32.26 21.88 23.24
C SER A 139 -31.84 20.65 22.41
N PRO A 140 -30.66 20.07 22.66
CA PRO A 140 -30.30 18.79 22.08
C PRO A 140 -31.38 17.73 22.30
N ASN A 141 -31.59 16.88 21.29
CA ASN A 141 -32.51 15.74 21.37
C ASN A 141 -33.99 16.08 21.67
N THR A 142 -34.48 17.22 21.19
CA THR A 142 -35.92 17.56 21.15
C THR A 142 -36.45 17.47 19.72
N PRO A 143 -36.96 16.30 19.28
CA PRO A 143 -37.38 16.09 17.91
C PRO A 143 -38.72 16.78 17.63
N ILE A 144 -38.80 17.44 16.47
CA ILE A 144 -40.00 18.05 15.93
C ILE A 144 -40.28 17.52 14.52
N GLY A 145 -41.54 17.57 14.11
CA GLY A 145 -41.98 17.05 12.81
C GLY A 145 -42.26 15.55 12.80
N THR A 146 -42.34 14.96 11.62
CA THR A 146 -42.69 13.56 11.41
C THR A 146 -41.67 12.89 10.50
N ALA A 147 -40.88 11.99 11.10
CA ALA A 147 -39.83 11.24 10.43
C ALA A 147 -40.34 10.42 9.22
N LYS A 148 -39.56 10.37 8.13
CA LYS A 148 -39.91 9.71 6.85
C LYS A 148 -38.93 8.60 6.44
N GLY A 149 -39.37 7.76 5.51
CA GLY A 149 -38.58 6.67 4.93
C GLY A 149 -38.95 5.27 5.44
N ILE A 150 -38.33 4.24 4.85
CA ILE A 150 -38.46 2.82 5.27
C ILE A 150 -38.07 2.65 6.73
N ASN A 151 -36.99 3.32 7.14
CA ASN A 151 -36.58 3.49 8.52
C ASN A 151 -36.78 4.97 8.88
N PRO A 152 -37.90 5.37 9.50
CA PRO A 152 -38.27 6.76 9.66
C PRO A 152 -37.17 7.62 10.31
N GLY A 153 -36.71 8.67 9.64
CA GLY A 153 -35.71 9.62 10.18
C GLY A 153 -34.28 9.10 10.17
N ARG A 154 -34.01 7.97 9.50
CA ARG A 154 -32.67 7.43 9.37
C ARG A 154 -31.83 8.21 8.37
N VAL A 155 -30.64 8.60 8.82
CA VAL A 155 -29.56 9.13 7.98
C VAL A 155 -28.38 8.18 8.08
N VAL A 156 -27.96 7.62 6.94
CA VAL A 156 -26.74 6.80 6.88
C VAL A 156 -25.57 7.70 6.57
N TRP A 157 -24.54 7.66 7.40
CA TRP A 157 -23.26 8.34 7.21
C TRP A 157 -22.17 7.30 6.98
N VAL A 158 -21.63 7.25 5.77
CA VAL A 158 -20.46 6.42 5.45
C VAL A 158 -19.22 7.29 5.52
N TYR A 159 -18.25 6.90 6.35
CA TYR A 159 -16.93 7.52 6.42
C TYR A 159 -15.86 6.54 5.92
N GLU A 160 -15.19 6.90 4.83
CA GLU A 160 -14.21 6.05 4.14
C GLU A 160 -12.96 6.89 3.82
N PRO A 161 -11.95 6.94 4.71
CA PRO A 161 -10.76 7.77 4.52
C PRO A 161 -10.06 7.56 3.17
N ALA A 162 -10.09 6.33 2.65
CA ALA A 162 -9.49 5.98 1.36
C ALA A 162 -10.21 6.60 0.14
N ALA A 163 -11.41 7.16 0.30
CA ALA A 163 -12.16 7.77 -0.80
C ALA A 163 -11.56 9.11 -1.25
N SER A 164 -10.99 9.88 -0.34
CA SER A 164 -10.46 11.22 -0.60
C SER A 164 -8.97 11.26 -0.27
N ILE A 165 -8.12 11.14 -1.28
CA ILE A 165 -6.66 10.97 -1.16
C ILE A 165 -5.87 12.18 -1.66
N TRP A 166 -6.58 13.26 -2.05
CA TRP A 166 -5.95 14.48 -2.54
C TRP A 166 -4.95 15.06 -1.52
N ASN A 167 -3.77 15.48 -1.95
CA ASN A 167 -2.79 16.06 -1.04
C ASN A 167 -3.14 17.49 -0.58
N GLY A 168 -4.10 18.15 -1.27
CA GLY A 168 -4.56 19.50 -0.96
C GLY A 168 -3.68 20.63 -1.48
N SER A 169 -2.63 20.33 -2.24
CA SER A 169 -1.65 21.32 -2.71
C SER A 169 -1.38 21.27 -4.22
N THR A 170 -1.50 20.11 -4.87
CA THR A 170 -1.26 19.96 -6.31
C THR A 170 -2.41 19.27 -7.01
N GLY A 171 -2.71 19.66 -8.25
CA GLY A 171 -3.79 19.06 -9.03
C GLY A 171 -5.18 19.44 -8.51
N TYR A 172 -6.15 18.56 -8.76
CA TYR A 172 -7.55 18.81 -8.48
C TYR A 172 -8.16 17.72 -7.61
N TRP A 173 -9.00 18.13 -6.64
CA TRP A 173 -9.65 17.19 -5.72
C TRP A 173 -10.52 16.14 -6.43
N TRP A 174 -11.10 16.52 -7.58
CA TRP A 174 -12.03 15.70 -8.36
C TRP A 174 -11.34 14.78 -9.38
N ASP A 175 -10.01 14.81 -9.49
CA ASP A 175 -9.21 13.96 -10.37
C ASP A 175 -9.18 12.51 -9.87
N ASP A 176 -8.98 11.55 -10.77
CA ASP A 176 -8.96 10.10 -10.49
C ASP A 176 -7.75 9.71 -9.61
N ASN A 177 -6.67 10.49 -9.67
CA ASN A 177 -5.52 10.34 -8.77
C ASN A 177 -5.76 10.91 -7.36
N SER A 178 -6.86 11.65 -7.18
CA SER A 178 -7.16 12.38 -5.94
C SER A 178 -8.40 11.85 -5.23
N THR A 179 -9.26 11.10 -5.93
CA THR A 179 -10.47 10.48 -5.38
C THR A 179 -10.55 9.03 -5.86
N ASN A 180 -10.69 8.08 -4.92
CA ASN A 180 -10.70 6.66 -5.23
C ASN A 180 -12.10 6.21 -5.65
N GLN A 181 -12.31 5.90 -6.94
CA GLN A 181 -13.61 5.46 -7.45
C GLN A 181 -14.15 4.21 -6.75
N THR A 182 -13.32 3.20 -6.51
CA THR A 182 -13.73 1.93 -5.88
C THR A 182 -14.23 2.15 -4.46
N ALA A 183 -13.58 3.05 -3.71
CA ALA A 183 -14.03 3.45 -2.39
C ALA A 183 -15.42 4.10 -2.45
N VAL A 184 -15.62 5.04 -3.38
CA VAL A 184 -16.90 5.75 -3.55
C VAL A 184 -18.03 4.81 -3.99
N ASP A 185 -17.75 3.85 -4.87
CA ASP A 185 -18.70 2.79 -5.25
C ASP A 185 -19.15 1.97 -4.03
N SER A 186 -18.20 1.57 -3.18
CA SER A 186 -18.46 0.86 -1.92
C SER A 186 -19.27 1.72 -0.96
N MET A 187 -19.00 3.02 -0.87
CA MET A 187 -19.77 3.94 -0.03
C MET A 187 -21.25 4.00 -0.44
N ILE A 188 -21.54 4.17 -1.73
CA ILE A 188 -22.93 4.22 -2.21
C ILE A 188 -23.62 2.87 -1.96
N SER A 189 -22.99 1.72 -2.27
CA SER A 189 -23.54 0.38 -2.01
C SER A 189 -23.90 0.18 -0.54
N ARG A 190 -22.95 0.40 0.38
CA ARG A 190 -23.17 0.26 1.83
C ARG A 190 -24.27 1.19 2.33
N SER A 191 -24.31 2.41 1.80
CA SER A 191 -25.31 3.40 2.22
C SER A 191 -26.74 2.97 1.89
N VAL A 192 -27.03 2.50 0.67
CA VAL A 192 -28.38 2.09 0.27
C VAL A 192 -28.82 0.79 0.97
N ARG A 193 -27.90 -0.17 1.16
CA ARG A 193 -28.16 -1.41 1.92
C ARG A 193 -28.51 -1.11 3.38
N SER A 194 -27.73 -0.25 4.03
CA SER A 194 -27.96 0.15 5.42
C SER A 194 -29.21 1.00 5.60
N LEU A 195 -29.51 1.90 4.65
CA LEU A 195 -30.70 2.74 4.69
C LEU A 195 -31.99 1.89 4.66
N THR A 196 -31.95 0.78 3.93
CA THR A 196 -33.09 -0.12 3.69
C THR A 196 -33.12 -1.36 4.59
N ASN A 197 -32.06 -1.62 5.37
CA ASN A 197 -31.83 -2.88 6.11
C ASN A 197 -31.90 -4.13 5.22
N THR A 198 -31.23 -4.08 4.06
CA THR A 198 -31.18 -5.22 3.12
C THR A 198 -29.75 -5.73 2.96
N SER A 199 -29.61 -6.99 2.52
CA SER A 199 -28.32 -7.65 2.37
C SER A 199 -27.65 -7.41 1.01
N THR A 200 -28.38 -6.97 -0.01
CA THR A 200 -27.85 -6.77 -1.37
C THR A 200 -28.33 -5.46 -2.00
N ASP A 201 -27.53 -4.90 -2.90
CA ASP A 201 -27.85 -3.64 -3.58
C ASP A 201 -29.19 -3.72 -4.35
N ALA A 202 -29.46 -4.85 -5.03
CA ALA A 202 -30.68 -5.03 -5.79
C ALA A 202 -31.94 -5.01 -4.90
N LEU A 203 -31.88 -5.66 -3.73
CA LEU A 203 -32.96 -5.63 -2.75
C LEU A 203 -33.14 -4.23 -2.15
N ALA A 204 -32.04 -3.50 -1.92
CA ALA A 204 -32.10 -2.13 -1.44
C ALA A 204 -32.86 -1.22 -2.42
N TRP A 205 -32.50 -1.26 -3.70
CA TRP A 205 -33.15 -0.44 -4.72
C TRP A 205 -34.62 -0.82 -4.93
N ASP A 206 -34.94 -2.11 -4.98
CA ASP A 206 -36.33 -2.56 -5.08
C ASP A 206 -37.18 -2.08 -3.87
N ALA A 207 -36.61 -2.12 -2.66
CA ALA A 207 -37.27 -1.59 -1.46
C ALA A 207 -37.52 -0.07 -1.55
N LEU A 208 -36.54 0.70 -2.03
CA LEU A 208 -36.69 2.15 -2.23
C LEU A 208 -37.83 2.47 -3.21
N PHE A 209 -37.86 1.80 -4.38
CA PHE A 209 -38.93 2.00 -5.37
C PHE A 209 -40.30 1.59 -4.84
N LYS A 210 -40.41 0.41 -4.20
CA LYS A 210 -41.67 -0.07 -3.62
C LYS A 210 -42.21 0.88 -2.55
N ASN A 211 -41.34 1.32 -1.64
CA ASN A 211 -41.71 2.27 -0.60
C ASN A 211 -42.20 3.58 -1.20
N PHE A 212 -41.47 4.12 -2.18
CA PHE A 212 -41.86 5.34 -2.86
C PHE A 212 -43.21 5.20 -3.58
N ASN A 213 -43.37 4.16 -4.40
CA ASN A 213 -44.61 3.93 -5.14
C ASN A 213 -45.82 3.71 -4.21
N GLN A 214 -45.64 2.98 -3.11
CA GLN A 214 -46.69 2.79 -2.11
C GLN A 214 -47.13 4.13 -1.49
N ASN A 215 -46.18 4.99 -1.12
CA ASN A 215 -46.45 6.30 -0.53
C ASN A 215 -47.08 7.30 -1.52
N HIS A 216 -47.06 7.01 -2.82
CA HIS A 216 -47.67 7.82 -3.88
C HIS A 216 -48.95 7.19 -4.45
N GLY A 217 -49.54 6.20 -3.76
CA GLY A 217 -50.79 5.56 -4.20
C GLY A 217 -50.65 4.67 -5.44
N ARG A 218 -49.42 4.25 -5.79
CA ARG A 218 -49.10 3.43 -6.97
C ARG A 218 -48.94 1.94 -6.65
N GLY A 219 -49.17 1.55 -5.40
CA GLY A 219 -48.98 0.18 -4.90
C GLY A 219 -47.51 -0.17 -4.59
N SER A 220 -47.29 -1.35 -4.00
CA SER A 220 -45.96 -1.85 -3.61
C SER A 220 -45.25 -2.52 -4.80
N VAL A 221 -44.98 -1.74 -5.85
CA VAL A 221 -44.29 -2.18 -7.07
C VAL A 221 -42.92 -1.54 -7.18
N GLY A 222 -41.94 -2.30 -7.67
CA GLY A 222 -40.58 -1.80 -7.94
C GLY A 222 -40.52 -0.86 -9.15
N TYR A 223 -39.32 -0.66 -9.68
CA TYR A 223 -39.12 0.09 -10.92
C TYR A 223 -39.87 -0.55 -12.11
N ALA A 224 -40.53 0.26 -12.94
CA ALA A 224 -41.11 -0.17 -14.20
C ALA A 224 -40.32 0.44 -15.38
N SER A 225 -40.00 -0.37 -16.38
CA SER A 225 -39.25 0.09 -17.57
C SER A 225 -39.96 1.26 -18.25
N GLY A 226 -39.20 2.31 -18.60
CA GLY A 226 -39.71 3.56 -19.14
C GLY A 226 -40.05 4.63 -18.09
N ASP A 227 -40.14 4.28 -16.80
CA ASP A 227 -40.26 5.28 -15.73
C ASP A 227 -38.99 6.16 -15.70
N LYS A 228 -39.12 7.47 -15.89
CA LYS A 228 -37.96 8.36 -15.93
C LYS A 228 -37.42 8.72 -14.55
N ILE A 229 -36.09 8.75 -14.40
CA ILE A 229 -35.37 9.18 -13.20
C ILE A 229 -34.57 10.45 -13.51
N ALA A 230 -34.76 11.50 -12.70
CA ALA A 230 -33.96 12.71 -12.76
C ALA A 230 -33.04 12.84 -11.53
N ILE A 231 -31.73 12.95 -11.74
CA ILE A 231 -30.71 13.10 -10.71
C ILE A 231 -30.25 14.56 -10.69
N LYS A 232 -30.67 15.31 -9.66
CA LYS A 232 -30.22 16.67 -9.45
C LYS A 232 -28.85 16.66 -8.76
N ILE A 233 -27.81 17.06 -9.48
CA ILE A 233 -26.47 17.26 -8.91
C ILE A 233 -26.21 18.74 -8.69
N ASN A 234 -25.36 19.10 -7.73
CA ASN A 234 -25.04 20.50 -7.46
C ASN A 234 -23.77 20.92 -8.20
N LEU A 235 -23.91 21.88 -9.11
CA LEU A 235 -22.80 22.44 -9.89
C LEU A 235 -22.65 23.96 -9.67
N ASN A 236 -22.99 24.41 -8.46
CA ASN A 236 -23.20 25.83 -8.18
C ASN A 236 -22.02 26.73 -8.56
N ASN A 237 -20.80 26.19 -8.60
CA ASN A 237 -19.59 26.97 -8.85
C ASN A 237 -19.20 27.00 -10.33
N ASN A 238 -19.72 26.11 -11.17
CA ASN A 238 -19.41 26.11 -12.59
C ASN A 238 -20.42 26.91 -13.45
N ASN A 239 -20.09 28.17 -13.73
CA ASN A 239 -20.95 29.10 -14.46
C ASN A 239 -20.35 29.62 -15.77
N VAL A 240 -19.06 29.42 -16.01
CA VAL A 240 -18.31 30.15 -17.06
C VAL A 240 -17.96 29.28 -18.24
N SER A 241 -17.41 28.07 -18.02
CA SER A 241 -16.94 27.19 -19.09
C SER A 241 -17.22 25.70 -18.81
N TYR A 242 -17.16 24.87 -19.85
CA TYR A 242 -17.13 23.41 -19.70
C TYR A 242 -15.75 22.89 -19.31
N THR A 243 -14.69 23.58 -19.75
CA THR A 243 -13.29 23.18 -19.59
C THR A 243 -12.62 23.80 -18.37
N GLU A 244 -13.38 24.52 -17.54
CA GLU A 244 -12.85 25.16 -16.34
C GLU A 244 -12.37 24.11 -15.35
N ASN A 245 -11.08 24.17 -15.03
CA ASN A 245 -10.44 23.30 -14.07
C ASN A 245 -10.03 24.15 -12.87
N ASP A 246 -10.84 24.04 -11.82
CA ASP A 246 -10.67 24.75 -10.56
C ASP A 246 -10.88 23.80 -9.39
N ASN A 247 -10.68 24.31 -8.17
CA ASN A 247 -10.88 23.55 -6.95
C ASN A 247 -12.11 24.02 -6.16
N GLN A 248 -13.00 24.82 -6.75
CA GLN A 248 -14.26 25.13 -6.08
C GLN A 248 -15.11 23.86 -5.97
N LEU A 249 -15.75 23.67 -4.82
CA LEU A 249 -16.48 22.43 -4.54
C LEU A 249 -17.80 22.37 -5.34
N ASP A 250 -17.89 21.41 -6.25
CA ASP A 250 -19.08 20.98 -7.00
C ASP A 250 -19.34 19.48 -6.72
N ALA A 251 -20.35 18.88 -7.35
CA ALA A 251 -20.60 17.45 -7.28
C ALA A 251 -19.38 16.65 -7.78
N SER A 252 -18.96 15.66 -6.99
CA SER A 252 -17.83 14.79 -7.33
C SER A 252 -18.19 13.94 -8.54
N PRO A 253 -17.37 13.93 -9.62
CA PRO A 253 -17.57 13.04 -10.76
C PRO A 253 -17.71 11.57 -10.31
N HIS A 254 -16.94 11.19 -9.29
CA HIS A 254 -16.89 9.86 -8.70
C HIS A 254 -18.21 9.44 -8.06
N SER A 255 -18.81 10.31 -7.25
CA SER A 255 -20.09 10.07 -6.58
C SER A 255 -21.25 9.99 -7.57
N VAL A 256 -21.22 10.82 -8.62
CA VAL A 256 -22.22 10.76 -9.71
C VAL A 256 -22.12 9.44 -10.47
N LEU A 257 -20.91 9.02 -10.87
CA LEU A 257 -20.71 7.76 -11.57
C LEU A 257 -21.10 6.55 -10.70
N ALA A 258 -20.74 6.55 -9.41
CA ALA A 258 -21.09 5.49 -8.48
C ALA A 258 -22.61 5.32 -8.32
N LEU A 259 -23.36 6.42 -8.27
CA LEU A 259 -24.82 6.40 -8.26
C LEU A 259 -25.39 5.85 -9.58
N LEU A 260 -24.82 6.21 -10.73
CA LEU A 260 -25.22 5.66 -12.03
C LEU A 260 -24.96 4.14 -12.09
N ARG A 261 -23.79 3.68 -11.66
CA ARG A 261 -23.46 2.24 -11.56
C ARG A 261 -24.49 1.49 -10.71
N GLN A 262 -24.92 2.08 -9.60
CA GLN A 262 -25.93 1.49 -8.72
C GLN A 262 -27.31 1.39 -9.41
N LEU A 263 -27.79 2.47 -10.01
CA LEU A 263 -29.08 2.44 -10.70
C LEU A 263 -29.09 1.50 -11.91
N ILE A 264 -28.04 1.54 -12.73
CA ILE A 264 -27.99 0.80 -14.00
C ILE A 264 -27.67 -0.67 -13.74
N ASN A 265 -26.58 -0.94 -13.00
CA ASN A 265 -26.05 -2.30 -12.88
C ASN A 265 -26.68 -3.09 -11.71
N LYS A 266 -27.23 -2.40 -10.69
CA LYS A 266 -27.82 -3.06 -9.51
C LYS A 266 -29.35 -2.95 -9.46
N ALA A 267 -29.89 -1.78 -9.78
CA ALA A 267 -31.34 -1.58 -9.82
C ALA A 267 -31.99 -1.95 -11.16
N GLY A 268 -31.19 -2.17 -12.22
CA GLY A 268 -31.66 -2.57 -13.53
C GLY A 268 -32.36 -1.45 -14.32
N VAL A 269 -32.07 -0.19 -14.01
CA VAL A 269 -32.66 0.97 -14.71
C VAL A 269 -31.95 1.18 -16.05
N PRO A 270 -32.67 1.20 -17.19
CA PRO A 270 -32.07 1.51 -18.49
C PRO A 270 -31.42 2.90 -18.50
N GLN A 271 -30.23 3.02 -19.09
CA GLN A 271 -29.49 4.28 -19.18
C GLN A 271 -30.34 5.44 -19.75
N ALA A 272 -31.13 5.16 -20.79
CA ALA A 272 -31.99 6.14 -21.47
C ALA A 272 -33.19 6.62 -20.62
N ASP A 273 -33.43 5.99 -19.47
CA ASP A 273 -34.44 6.42 -18.50
C ASP A 273 -33.87 7.37 -17.44
N ILE A 274 -32.55 7.58 -17.43
CA ILE A 274 -31.85 8.41 -16.44
C ILE A 274 -31.39 9.72 -17.06
N THR A 275 -31.72 10.83 -16.37
CA THR A 275 -31.17 12.15 -16.65
C THR A 275 -30.40 12.68 -15.45
N VAL A 276 -29.10 12.99 -15.60
CA VAL A 276 -28.35 13.76 -14.60
C VAL A 276 -28.37 15.22 -15.01
N TYR A 277 -28.68 16.13 -14.07
CA TYR A 277 -28.83 17.54 -14.42
C TYR A 277 -28.45 18.54 -13.34
N ASP A 278 -28.09 19.73 -13.82
CA ASP A 278 -28.29 21.01 -13.15
C ASP A 278 -28.83 22.00 -14.19
N ALA A 279 -30.04 22.55 -13.98
CA ALA A 279 -30.69 23.35 -15.01
C ALA A 279 -30.16 24.78 -15.09
N VAL A 280 -29.37 25.25 -14.12
CA VAL A 280 -28.97 26.68 -14.07
C VAL A 280 -27.46 26.87 -14.12
N ARG A 281 -26.71 25.76 -14.11
CA ARG A 281 -25.26 25.71 -14.20
C ARG A 281 -24.80 24.97 -15.45
N LEU A 282 -23.53 25.16 -15.80
CA LEU A 282 -22.89 24.39 -16.87
C LEU A 282 -22.35 23.10 -16.28
N MET A 283 -22.61 21.97 -16.93
CA MET A 283 -22.02 20.71 -16.49
C MET A 283 -20.57 20.63 -16.94
N PRO A 284 -19.57 20.66 -16.05
CA PRO A 284 -18.17 20.68 -16.49
C PRO A 284 -17.77 19.34 -17.13
N ASP A 285 -16.74 19.36 -17.97
CA ASP A 285 -16.23 18.18 -18.69
C ASP A 285 -15.78 17.08 -17.72
N ARG A 286 -15.27 17.44 -16.53
CA ARG A 286 -14.90 16.51 -15.46
C ARG A 286 -16.05 15.59 -15.02
N VAL A 287 -17.29 16.09 -14.98
CA VAL A 287 -18.47 15.26 -14.66
C VAL A 287 -19.01 14.59 -15.92
N TYR A 288 -19.12 15.35 -17.02
CA TYR A 288 -19.71 14.86 -18.26
C TYR A 288 -18.92 13.68 -18.84
N ASN A 289 -17.61 13.84 -19.05
CA ASN A 289 -16.77 12.81 -19.67
C ASN A 289 -16.73 11.54 -18.82
N LYS A 290 -16.55 11.68 -17.49
CA LYS A 290 -16.50 10.52 -16.59
C LYS A 290 -17.78 9.68 -16.66
N CYS A 291 -18.95 10.32 -16.66
CA CYS A 291 -20.23 9.60 -16.76
C CYS A 291 -20.48 9.08 -18.18
N LYS A 292 -20.22 9.88 -19.21
CA LYS A 292 -20.53 9.55 -20.60
C LYS A 292 -19.66 8.43 -21.17
N ASN A 293 -18.41 8.33 -20.73
CA ASN A 293 -17.47 7.30 -21.17
C ASN A 293 -17.94 5.89 -20.78
N GLU A 294 -18.57 5.73 -19.61
CA GLU A 294 -19.10 4.43 -19.17
C GLU A 294 -20.57 4.23 -19.55
N PHE A 295 -21.38 5.29 -19.47
CA PHE A 295 -22.81 5.24 -19.74
C PHE A 295 -23.22 6.20 -20.85
N PRO A 296 -22.91 5.86 -22.13
CA PRO A 296 -23.13 6.74 -23.27
C PRO A 296 -24.60 7.06 -23.53
N ASN A 297 -25.55 6.29 -23.00
CA ASN A 297 -26.99 6.50 -23.20
C ASN A 297 -27.67 7.24 -22.04
N VAL A 298 -26.94 7.60 -20.98
CA VAL A 298 -27.45 8.51 -19.94
C VAL A 298 -27.58 9.91 -20.50
N VAL A 299 -28.69 10.58 -20.19
CA VAL A 299 -28.93 11.97 -20.56
C VAL A 299 -28.23 12.89 -19.56
N LEU A 300 -27.32 13.71 -20.06
CA LEU A 300 -26.62 14.71 -19.26
C LEU A 300 -27.14 16.09 -19.69
N MET A 301 -27.94 16.71 -18.83
CA MET A 301 -28.62 17.98 -19.14
C MET A 301 -28.00 19.12 -18.33
N ASP A 302 -27.82 20.26 -18.98
CA ASP A 302 -27.33 21.46 -18.30
C ASP A 302 -28.03 22.73 -18.79
N ARG A 303 -27.49 23.88 -18.38
CA ARG A 303 -28.00 25.18 -18.80
C ARG A 303 -28.03 25.33 -20.33
N GLN A 304 -26.92 25.11 -21.04
CA GLN A 304 -26.79 25.56 -22.44
C GLN A 304 -27.05 24.47 -23.49
N GLY A 305 -26.73 23.21 -23.19
CA GLY A 305 -26.90 22.07 -24.09
C GLY A 305 -25.98 22.09 -25.30
N THR A 306 -24.70 22.37 -25.08
CA THR A 306 -23.65 22.28 -26.10
C THR A 306 -22.63 21.20 -25.71
N ASN A 307 -21.69 20.87 -26.61
CA ASN A 307 -20.69 19.82 -26.39
C ASN A 307 -21.29 18.46 -25.96
N GLY A 308 -22.35 18.02 -26.64
CA GLY A 308 -23.02 16.73 -26.41
C GLY A 308 -24.02 16.70 -25.24
N ARG A 309 -24.16 17.79 -24.47
CA ARG A 309 -25.16 17.92 -23.40
C ARG A 309 -26.52 18.28 -23.97
N VAL A 310 -27.57 17.89 -23.25
CA VAL A 310 -28.95 18.28 -23.57
C VAL A 310 -29.25 19.65 -22.98
N ARG A 311 -29.84 20.54 -23.78
CA ARG A 311 -30.25 21.87 -23.33
C ARG A 311 -31.47 21.78 -22.43
N ARG A 312 -31.48 22.50 -21.31
CA ARG A 312 -32.69 22.65 -20.50
C ARG A 312 -33.89 23.17 -21.30
N VAL A 313 -35.06 22.62 -21.00
CA VAL A 313 -36.36 23.11 -21.47
C VAL A 313 -37.26 23.30 -20.26
N TRP A 314 -37.86 24.48 -20.14
CA TRP A 314 -38.69 24.86 -18.99
C TRP A 314 -40.16 24.50 -19.20
N GLN A 315 -40.79 23.96 -18.16
CA GLN A 315 -42.24 23.94 -17.97
C GLN A 315 -42.60 25.13 -17.09
N VAL A 316 -43.32 26.10 -17.67
CA VAL A 316 -43.59 27.41 -17.05
C VAL A 316 -44.78 27.35 -16.08
N ASP A 317 -44.83 28.32 -15.15
CA ASP A 317 -45.93 28.53 -14.19
C ASP A 317 -46.26 27.35 -13.26
N MET A 318 -45.30 26.46 -13.05
CA MET A 318 -45.45 25.23 -12.28
C MET A 318 -45.52 25.47 -10.77
N ILE A 319 -44.74 26.42 -10.24
CA ILE A 319 -44.67 26.68 -8.79
C ILE A 319 -45.53 27.89 -8.40
N LYS A 320 -46.33 27.74 -7.33
CA LYS A 320 -47.05 28.84 -6.67
C LYS A 320 -46.44 29.08 -5.30
N TYR A 321 -45.56 30.07 -5.17
CA TYR A 321 -44.95 30.35 -3.87
C TYR A 321 -45.98 30.80 -2.83
N SER A 322 -45.87 30.25 -1.62
CA SER A 322 -46.78 30.49 -0.49
C SER A 322 -46.72 31.92 0.07
N ASN A 323 -45.70 32.67 -0.34
CA ASN A 323 -45.59 34.11 -0.10
C ASN A 323 -45.66 34.85 -1.43
N SER A 324 -46.67 35.71 -1.58
CA SER A 324 -46.91 36.48 -2.80
C SER A 324 -45.78 37.45 -3.15
N SER A 325 -44.95 37.82 -2.18
CA SER A 325 -43.77 38.68 -2.40
C SER A 325 -42.55 37.91 -2.90
N ASN A 326 -42.63 36.58 -3.00
CA ASN A 326 -41.53 35.76 -3.51
C ASN A 326 -41.41 35.89 -5.03
N THR A 327 -40.25 36.38 -5.46
CA THR A 327 -39.88 36.66 -6.85
C THR A 327 -39.11 35.51 -7.51
N ALA A 328 -38.88 34.39 -6.83
CA ALA A 328 -38.21 33.23 -7.42
C ALA A 328 -38.91 32.72 -8.69
N GLY A 329 -38.13 32.02 -9.52
CA GLY A 329 -38.57 31.46 -10.79
C GLY A 329 -39.66 30.40 -10.61
N LYS A 330 -40.68 30.43 -11.47
CA LYS A 330 -41.86 29.55 -11.37
C LYS A 330 -41.81 28.37 -12.31
N ALA A 331 -40.75 28.23 -13.11
CA ALA A 331 -40.62 27.17 -14.08
C ALA A 331 -39.71 26.05 -13.56
N ILE A 332 -40.00 24.80 -13.92
CA ILE A 332 -39.16 23.63 -13.62
C ILE A 332 -38.69 22.94 -14.92
N PRO A 333 -37.58 22.18 -14.92
CA PRO A 333 -37.13 21.50 -16.12
C PRO A 333 -38.12 20.42 -16.56
N THR A 334 -38.31 20.29 -17.88
CA THR A 334 -39.20 19.28 -18.47
C THR A 334 -38.79 17.86 -18.08
N VAL A 335 -37.49 17.59 -17.95
CA VAL A 335 -36.99 16.29 -17.51
C VAL A 335 -37.41 15.94 -16.08
N VAL A 336 -37.60 16.95 -15.21
CA VAL A 336 -38.10 16.76 -13.83
C VAL A 336 -39.61 16.57 -13.84
N TYR A 337 -40.33 17.36 -14.63
CA TYR A 337 -41.77 17.19 -14.83
C TYR A 337 -42.12 15.80 -15.40
N GLN A 338 -41.31 15.28 -16.34
CA GLN A 338 -41.49 13.95 -16.91
C GLN A 338 -40.98 12.83 -16.01
N ALA A 339 -40.05 13.12 -15.10
CA ALA A 339 -39.54 12.13 -14.17
C ALA A 339 -40.64 11.62 -13.24
N LYS A 340 -40.63 10.32 -12.99
CA LYS A 340 -41.44 9.70 -11.94
C LYS A 340 -40.71 9.70 -10.60
N TYR A 341 -39.39 9.60 -10.63
CA TYR A 341 -38.50 9.60 -9.47
C TYR A 341 -37.43 10.67 -9.63
N VAL A 342 -37.17 11.42 -8.57
CA VAL A 342 -36.05 12.34 -8.45
C VAL A 342 -35.07 11.81 -7.41
N ILE A 343 -33.78 11.97 -7.68
CA ILE A 343 -32.71 11.78 -6.68
C ILE A 343 -32.01 13.13 -6.52
N ASN A 344 -31.95 13.61 -5.28
CA ASN A 344 -31.38 14.92 -4.97
C ASN A 344 -30.00 14.73 -4.32
N MET A 345 -28.94 15.10 -5.04
CA MET A 345 -27.54 14.96 -4.61
C MET A 345 -26.89 16.34 -4.44
N SER A 346 -26.82 16.79 -3.18
CA SER A 346 -26.25 18.08 -2.77
C SER A 346 -24.80 17.96 -2.29
N LEU A 347 -24.24 19.02 -1.71
CA LEU A 347 -22.85 19.10 -1.26
C LEU A 347 -22.77 19.33 0.24
N MET A 348 -21.65 18.94 0.86
CA MET A 348 -21.36 19.29 2.25
C MET A 348 -20.73 20.69 2.36
N LYS A 349 -21.55 21.75 2.27
CA LYS A 349 -21.06 23.11 2.01
C LYS A 349 -21.82 24.22 2.75
N GLY A 350 -21.08 25.15 3.36
CA GLY A 350 -21.61 26.43 3.87
C GLY A 350 -21.84 27.47 2.76
N HIS A 351 -22.61 28.52 3.02
CA HIS A 351 -22.91 29.58 2.04
C HIS A 351 -23.30 30.89 2.74
N ASN A 352 -22.32 31.58 3.32
CA ASN A 352 -22.41 32.92 3.93
C ASN A 352 -23.82 33.27 4.47
N ASN A 353 -24.43 34.31 3.90
CA ASN A 353 -25.72 34.84 4.32
C ASN A 353 -26.92 33.93 4.01
N ALA A 354 -26.72 32.92 3.17
CA ALA A 354 -27.75 32.02 2.65
C ALA A 354 -27.73 30.65 3.35
N GLY A 355 -27.05 30.54 4.51
CA GLY A 355 -27.00 29.35 5.34
C GLY A 355 -26.15 28.22 4.76
N VAL A 356 -26.73 27.03 4.62
CA VAL A 356 -26.06 25.82 4.13
C VAL A 356 -26.53 25.43 2.73
N THR A 357 -25.73 24.62 2.03
CA THR A 357 -26.02 24.12 0.68
C THR A 357 -26.22 22.62 0.68
N PHE A 358 -27.27 22.16 1.36
CA PHE A 358 -27.71 20.76 1.35
C PHE A 358 -28.91 20.54 0.42
N THR A 359 -29.75 19.55 0.71
CA THR A 359 -30.68 18.95 -0.24
C THR A 359 -31.84 19.89 -0.55
N SER A 360 -32.42 20.56 0.45
CA SER A 360 -33.51 21.51 0.23
C SER A 360 -33.07 22.69 -0.66
N LYS A 361 -31.85 23.22 -0.43
CA LYS A 361 -31.29 24.31 -1.25
C LYS A 361 -30.89 23.86 -2.65
N ASN A 362 -30.53 22.60 -2.84
CA ASN A 362 -30.13 22.08 -4.16
C ASN A 362 -31.28 22.15 -5.19
N HIS A 363 -32.54 22.22 -4.75
CA HIS A 363 -33.68 22.45 -5.62
C HIS A 363 -33.64 23.82 -6.34
N PHE A 364 -32.84 24.80 -5.89
CA PHE A 364 -32.63 26.04 -6.64
C PHE A 364 -32.07 25.83 -8.05
N GLY A 365 -31.29 24.77 -8.26
CA GLY A 365 -30.83 24.40 -9.60
C GLY A 365 -31.90 23.72 -10.46
N SER A 366 -33.14 23.65 -9.96
CA SER A 366 -34.33 23.12 -10.66
C SER A 366 -35.40 24.19 -10.88
N ILE A 367 -35.08 25.48 -10.70
CA ILE A 367 -35.96 26.59 -11.04
C ILE A 367 -35.26 27.60 -11.92
N ASP A 368 -36.01 28.32 -12.75
CA ASP A 368 -35.47 29.20 -13.79
C ASP A 368 -34.80 30.47 -13.27
N MET A 369 -35.11 30.89 -12.04
CA MET A 369 -34.47 32.01 -11.37
C MET A 369 -34.36 31.77 -9.85
N GLN A 370 -33.15 31.84 -9.28
CA GLN A 370 -32.94 31.73 -7.84
C GLN A 370 -33.17 33.08 -7.14
N GLU A 371 -33.85 33.06 -5.99
CA GLU A 371 -34.04 34.24 -5.13
C GLU A 371 -33.47 33.95 -3.73
N HIS A 372 -32.43 34.70 -3.34
CA HIS A 372 -31.74 34.47 -2.06
C HIS A 372 -32.35 35.25 -0.89
N THR A 373 -33.20 36.24 -1.16
CA THR A 373 -33.83 37.10 -0.14
C THR A 373 -34.55 36.27 0.91
N PHE A 374 -35.32 35.27 0.47
CA PHE A 374 -36.17 34.46 1.34
C PHE A 374 -35.48 33.24 1.96
N ILE A 375 -34.18 33.11 1.77
CA ILE A 375 -33.35 32.10 2.45
C ILE A 375 -32.17 32.73 3.20
N ASN A 376 -32.10 34.06 3.21
CA ASN A 376 -31.04 34.79 3.88
C ASN A 376 -31.20 34.71 5.40
N SER A 377 -30.43 33.85 6.06
CA SER A 377 -30.49 33.65 7.51
C SER A 377 -29.91 34.82 8.30
N SER A 378 -29.06 35.67 7.69
CA SER A 378 -28.51 36.87 8.35
C SER A 378 -29.52 37.94 8.65
N ASN A 379 -30.36 38.21 7.67
CA ASN A 379 -31.12 39.44 7.63
C ASN A 379 -32.57 39.21 8.06
N ARG A 380 -32.90 38.03 8.59
CA ARG A 380 -34.27 37.62 8.88
C ARG A 380 -34.46 37.10 10.30
N PRO A 381 -35.63 37.37 10.91
CA PRO A 381 -36.03 36.71 12.16
C PRO A 381 -36.09 35.19 12.00
N PHE A 382 -35.78 34.46 13.08
CA PHE A 382 -36.06 33.03 13.15
C PHE A 382 -37.57 32.82 12.97
N GLY A 383 -37.95 31.73 12.30
CA GLY A 383 -39.37 31.47 12.01
C GLY A 383 -39.93 32.48 11.02
N SER A 384 -39.21 32.75 9.93
CA SER A 384 -39.73 33.55 8.81
C SER A 384 -40.01 32.63 7.62
N TYR A 385 -40.99 33.00 6.78
CA TYR A 385 -41.27 32.28 5.52
C TYR A 385 -39.97 31.94 4.77
N ASN A 386 -39.72 30.67 4.53
CA ASN A 386 -38.56 30.20 3.80
C ASN A 386 -38.95 29.53 2.48
N THR A 387 -38.36 29.98 1.36
CA THR A 387 -38.64 29.45 0.01
C THR A 387 -38.24 27.98 -0.14
N LEU A 388 -37.27 27.50 0.63
CA LEU A 388 -36.85 26.09 0.57
C LEU A 388 -38.01 25.14 0.91
N VAL A 389 -38.88 25.53 1.85
CA VAL A 389 -40.05 24.74 2.24
C VAL A 389 -41.02 24.55 1.08
N ASP A 390 -41.26 25.59 0.27
CA ASP A 390 -42.07 25.48 -0.93
C ASP A 390 -41.43 24.52 -1.95
N LEU A 391 -40.12 24.62 -2.17
CA LEU A 391 -39.42 23.77 -3.14
C LEU A 391 -39.36 22.30 -2.71
N THR A 392 -39.06 22.04 -1.44
CA THR A 392 -39.04 20.70 -0.83
C THR A 392 -40.45 20.12 -0.73
N GLY A 393 -41.47 20.94 -0.52
CA GLY A 393 -42.86 20.52 -0.43
C GLY A 393 -43.58 20.36 -1.78
N HIS A 394 -43.06 20.96 -2.86
CA HIS A 394 -43.72 20.97 -4.16
C HIS A 394 -43.79 19.56 -4.78
N LYS A 395 -44.95 19.21 -5.35
CA LYS A 395 -45.26 17.86 -5.83
C LYS A 395 -44.33 17.37 -6.94
N GLU A 396 -43.86 18.28 -7.79
CA GLU A 396 -42.96 17.97 -8.90
C GLU A 396 -41.47 17.98 -8.51
N LEU A 397 -41.12 18.50 -7.33
CA LEU A 397 -39.74 18.61 -6.86
C LEU A 397 -39.50 17.64 -5.71
N GLY A 398 -39.61 18.09 -4.45
CA GLY A 398 -39.42 17.21 -3.31
C GLY A 398 -40.48 16.11 -3.22
N GLY A 399 -41.71 16.35 -3.69
CA GLY A 399 -42.75 15.32 -3.82
C GLY A 399 -42.39 14.17 -4.79
N LYS A 400 -41.46 14.39 -5.73
CA LYS A 400 -40.92 13.32 -6.58
C LYS A 400 -39.60 12.73 -6.07
N THR A 401 -39.01 13.30 -5.02
CA THR A 401 -37.67 12.93 -4.57
C THR A 401 -37.72 11.68 -3.69
N MET A 402 -37.16 10.58 -4.20
CA MET A 402 -37.16 9.28 -3.52
C MET A 402 -35.96 9.12 -2.58
N LEU A 403 -34.84 9.75 -2.93
CA LEU A 403 -33.56 9.57 -2.26
C LEU A 403 -32.81 10.91 -2.21
N PHE A 404 -32.30 11.23 -1.02
CA PHE A 404 -31.52 12.42 -0.73
C PHE A 404 -30.09 12.02 -0.40
N LEU A 405 -29.11 12.67 -1.03
CA LEU A 405 -27.69 12.43 -0.82
C LEU A 405 -26.99 13.76 -0.54
N VAL A 406 -26.07 13.74 0.42
CA VAL A 406 -25.06 14.80 0.57
C VAL A 406 -23.72 14.21 0.18
N ASP A 407 -23.18 14.70 -0.94
CA ASP A 407 -21.80 14.44 -1.34
C ASP A 407 -20.86 15.20 -0.39
N GLY A 408 -20.23 14.44 0.50
CA GLY A 408 -19.35 14.95 1.53
C GLY A 408 -17.95 14.34 1.44
N LEU A 409 -17.54 13.84 0.26
CA LEU A 409 -16.17 13.37 0.06
C LEU A 409 -15.20 14.48 0.44
N TYR A 410 -15.55 15.70 0.04
CA TYR A 410 -14.94 16.93 0.46
C TYR A 410 -16.03 17.88 0.99
N GLY A 411 -15.71 18.62 2.05
CA GLY A 411 -16.59 19.66 2.59
C GLY A 411 -15.89 21.01 2.63
N THR A 412 -16.67 22.10 2.73
CA THR A 412 -16.10 23.44 2.85
C THR A 412 -16.99 24.38 3.64
N ASN A 413 -16.38 25.40 4.23
CA ASN A 413 -17.02 26.38 5.09
C ASN A 413 -17.81 27.44 4.30
N ASP A 414 -17.54 27.65 3.01
CA ASP A 414 -18.24 28.66 2.21
C ASP A 414 -18.40 28.30 0.72
N VAL A 415 -19.35 28.96 0.07
CA VAL A 415 -19.87 28.65 -1.26
C VAL A 415 -18.83 28.74 -2.38
N ASN A 416 -17.80 29.57 -2.27
CA ASN A 416 -16.80 29.74 -3.33
C ASN A 416 -15.41 29.24 -2.93
N ASN A 417 -15.31 28.59 -1.76
CA ASN A 417 -14.04 28.10 -1.25
C ASN A 417 -13.70 26.70 -1.81
N PRO A 418 -12.40 26.38 -1.89
CA PRO A 418 -11.97 25.00 -2.10
C PRO A 418 -12.30 24.11 -0.90
N PRO A 419 -12.18 22.77 -1.04
CA PRO A 419 -12.26 21.84 0.08
C PRO A 419 -11.44 22.26 1.30
N SER A 420 -12.02 22.09 2.48
CA SER A 420 -11.36 22.32 3.77
C SER A 420 -11.29 21.01 4.56
N LYS A 421 -10.19 20.78 5.26
CA LYS A 421 -10.03 19.62 6.14
C LYS A 421 -10.85 19.78 7.41
N PHE A 422 -11.36 18.66 7.90
CA PHE A 422 -12.14 18.57 9.12
C PHE A 422 -11.19 18.17 10.26
N LEU A 423 -11.16 18.97 11.32
CA LEU A 423 -10.34 18.86 12.52
C LEU A 423 -10.92 17.86 13.53
N LEU A 424 -12.25 17.78 13.66
CA LEU A 424 -12.88 16.95 14.69
C LEU A 424 -12.75 15.46 14.39
N ALA A 425 -12.62 14.64 15.43
CA ALA A 425 -12.62 13.18 15.28
C ALA A 425 -13.96 12.72 14.67
N PRO A 426 -13.98 11.79 13.70
CA PRO A 426 -12.90 10.89 13.31
C PRO A 426 -11.96 11.41 12.21
N PHE A 427 -12.18 12.63 11.70
CA PHE A 427 -11.44 13.19 10.56
C PHE A 427 -10.01 13.58 10.94
N ASN A 428 -9.82 14.14 12.15
CA ASN A 428 -8.50 14.41 12.73
C ASN A 428 -7.55 15.22 11.83
N ASN A 429 -8.02 16.37 11.33
CA ASN A 429 -7.31 17.23 10.37
C ASN A 429 -7.08 16.53 9.02
N ASN A 430 -8.13 15.89 8.50
CA ASN A 430 -8.14 15.22 7.20
C ASN A 430 -9.41 15.57 6.41
N TRP A 431 -9.54 15.10 5.17
CA TRP A 431 -10.77 15.28 4.40
C TRP A 431 -11.96 14.62 5.09
N SER A 432 -13.15 15.13 4.81
CA SER A 432 -14.37 14.57 5.41
C SER A 432 -14.63 13.14 4.91
N SER A 433 -14.23 12.80 3.68
CA SER A 433 -14.32 11.45 3.10
C SER A 433 -15.65 10.76 3.38
N SER A 434 -16.75 11.52 3.26
CA SER A 434 -18.06 11.15 3.79
C SER A 434 -19.14 11.10 2.71
N LEU A 435 -20.15 10.27 2.93
CA LEU A 435 -21.38 10.25 2.14
C LEU A 435 -22.56 10.15 3.09
N PHE A 436 -23.59 10.98 2.90
CA PHE A 436 -24.83 10.89 3.67
C PHE A 436 -25.99 10.53 2.76
N VAL A 437 -26.85 9.61 3.19
CA VAL A 437 -28.02 9.16 2.41
C VAL A 437 -29.24 9.00 3.32
N SER A 438 -30.41 9.46 2.83
CA SER A 438 -31.68 9.45 3.57
C SER A 438 -32.89 9.43 2.62
N GLN A 439 -34.05 9.03 3.13
CA GLN A 439 -35.36 9.28 2.51
C GLN A 439 -36.14 10.42 3.20
N ASP A 440 -35.61 10.97 4.29
CA ASP A 440 -36.14 12.11 5.03
C ASP A 440 -35.27 13.35 4.73
N PRO A 441 -35.81 14.35 3.99
CA PRO A 441 -35.04 15.54 3.58
C PRO A 441 -34.65 16.43 4.76
N VAL A 442 -35.50 16.49 5.79
CA VAL A 442 -35.25 17.35 6.95
C VAL A 442 -34.20 16.71 7.85
N ALA A 443 -34.26 15.39 8.04
CA ALA A 443 -33.29 14.68 8.86
C ALA A 443 -31.87 14.75 8.28
N ILE A 444 -31.70 14.56 6.97
CA ILE A 444 -30.37 14.60 6.34
C ILE A 444 -29.75 15.99 6.36
N ASP A 445 -30.54 17.04 6.11
CA ASP A 445 -30.06 18.42 6.20
C ASP A 445 -29.75 18.80 7.65
N SER A 446 -30.52 18.31 8.64
CA SER A 446 -30.23 18.49 10.07
C SER A 446 -28.89 17.87 10.45
N VAL A 447 -28.64 16.63 10.01
CA VAL A 447 -27.37 15.95 10.24
C VAL A 447 -26.23 16.70 9.57
N GLY A 448 -26.36 17.03 8.28
CA GLY A 448 -25.34 17.78 7.56
C GLY A 448 -25.02 19.12 8.25
N PHE A 449 -26.06 19.82 8.72
CA PHE A 449 -25.92 21.08 9.45
C PHE A 449 -25.10 20.90 10.73
N ASP A 450 -25.40 19.89 11.55
CA ASP A 450 -24.65 19.60 12.77
C ASP A 450 -23.16 19.31 12.51
N PHE A 451 -22.84 18.63 11.41
CA PHE A 451 -21.45 18.40 10.97
C PHE A 451 -20.74 19.70 10.60
N ILE A 452 -21.27 20.48 9.66
CA ILE A 452 -20.61 21.73 9.20
C ILE A 452 -20.53 22.75 10.35
N ASN A 453 -21.57 22.86 11.17
CA ASN A 453 -21.60 23.80 12.28
C ASN A 453 -20.54 23.46 13.33
N SER A 454 -20.43 22.18 13.71
CA SER A 454 -19.45 21.75 14.71
C SER A 454 -18.01 21.90 14.21
N GLU A 455 -17.80 21.72 12.90
CA GLU A 455 -16.47 21.77 12.31
C GLU A 455 -15.94 23.21 12.13
N PHE A 456 -16.77 24.12 11.63
CA PHE A 456 -16.28 25.44 11.19
C PHE A 456 -16.70 26.61 12.09
N GLY A 457 -17.72 26.45 12.94
CA GLY A 457 -18.16 27.49 13.85
C GLY A 457 -18.62 28.81 13.22
N GLY A 458 -18.97 29.77 14.08
CA GLY A 458 -19.66 31.04 13.80
C GLY A 458 -19.07 32.05 12.81
N GLN A 459 -18.33 31.64 11.78
CA GLN A 459 -18.02 32.44 10.59
C GLN A 459 -18.65 31.90 9.30
N ALA A 460 -18.92 30.60 9.20
CA ALA A 460 -19.57 29.97 8.04
C ALA A 460 -21.10 30.13 8.05
N PHE A 461 -21.64 30.68 9.14
CA PHE A 461 -23.06 30.65 9.42
C PHE A 461 -23.50 31.93 10.06
N VAL A 462 -24.66 32.34 9.60
CA VAL A 462 -25.42 33.33 10.31
C VAL A 462 -26.32 32.62 11.30
N VAL A 463 -26.36 33.17 12.50
CA VAL A 463 -27.32 32.84 13.56
C VAL A 463 -28.68 32.56 12.91
N LYS A 464 -29.27 31.36 13.12
CA LYS A 464 -30.58 30.88 12.58
C LYS A 464 -30.57 30.17 11.22
N SER A 465 -29.42 29.66 10.77
CA SER A 465 -29.34 28.92 9.49
C SER A 465 -30.12 27.59 9.48
N ASP A 466 -30.48 27.08 10.65
CA ASP A 466 -31.38 25.95 10.91
C ASP A 466 -32.88 26.30 10.88
N SER A 467 -33.24 27.60 10.77
CA SER A 467 -34.65 28.03 10.83
C SER A 467 -35.51 27.40 9.73
N TYR A 468 -34.96 27.10 8.55
CA TYR A 468 -35.74 26.44 7.49
C TYR A 468 -36.10 25.00 7.84
N LEU A 469 -35.26 24.30 8.61
CA LEU A 469 -35.52 22.93 9.05
C LEU A 469 -36.71 22.88 10.00
N HIS A 470 -36.88 23.90 10.83
CA HIS A 470 -38.05 24.03 11.70
C HIS A 470 -39.32 24.30 10.90
N GLU A 471 -39.24 25.14 9.87
CA GLU A 471 -40.35 25.41 8.95
C GLU A 471 -40.73 24.15 8.14
N GLU A 472 -39.75 23.37 7.67
CA GLU A 472 -39.99 22.12 6.94
C GLU A 472 -40.55 21.01 7.85
N ALA A 473 -39.96 20.83 9.04
CA ALA A 473 -40.42 19.85 10.02
C ALA A 473 -41.86 20.14 10.47
N LEU A 474 -42.22 21.43 10.60
CA LEU A 474 -43.53 21.87 11.06
C LEU A 474 -44.34 22.56 9.94
N ALA A 475 -44.19 22.18 8.67
CA ALA A 475 -44.87 22.89 7.57
C ALA A 475 -46.41 22.97 7.71
N ASN A 476 -47.01 22.05 8.47
CA ASN A 476 -48.43 22.07 8.84
C ASN A 476 -48.80 23.11 9.90
N ASN A 477 -47.85 23.56 10.72
CA ASN A 477 -47.99 24.63 11.70
C ASN A 477 -46.63 25.30 11.97
N PRO A 478 -46.09 26.03 10.97
CA PRO A 478 -44.70 26.45 11.02
C PRO A 478 -44.51 27.63 11.98
N PRO A 479 -43.30 27.84 12.54
CA PRO A 479 -43.00 28.99 13.40
C PRO A 479 -43.34 30.34 12.77
N SER A 480 -43.22 30.48 11.44
CA SER A 480 -43.60 31.68 10.70
C SER A 480 -45.10 31.97 10.60
N GLY A 481 -45.95 31.01 10.95
CA GLY A 481 -47.38 31.07 10.70
C GLY A 481 -47.78 31.01 9.22
N THR A 482 -46.81 30.81 8.30
CA THR A 482 -47.10 30.74 6.86
C THR A 482 -48.05 29.60 6.54
N PHE A 483 -49.01 29.84 5.63
CA PHE A 483 -49.78 28.78 4.99
C PHE A 483 -48.99 28.26 3.80
N TYR A 484 -48.19 27.22 4.00
CA TYR A 484 -47.42 26.62 2.93
C TYR A 484 -48.32 25.79 2.00
N ASP A 485 -48.48 26.26 0.77
CA ASP A 485 -49.24 25.68 -0.34
C ASP A 485 -48.52 25.99 -1.66
N PRO A 486 -47.43 25.23 -1.97
CA PRO A 486 -46.61 25.47 -3.15
C PRO A 486 -47.35 25.18 -4.48
N GLU A 487 -48.53 24.56 -4.41
CA GLU A 487 -49.36 24.18 -5.55
C GLU A 487 -50.46 25.22 -5.84
N GLY A 488 -50.82 26.02 -4.83
CA GLY A 488 -51.92 26.98 -4.90
C GLY A 488 -53.30 26.33 -5.00
N ASP A 489 -53.44 25.09 -4.51
CA ASP A 489 -54.69 24.31 -4.59
C ASP A 489 -55.54 24.40 -3.30
N GLY A 490 -55.07 25.17 -2.31
CA GLY A 490 -55.71 25.33 -1.01
C GLY A 490 -55.32 24.27 0.01
N THR A 491 -54.46 23.32 -0.34
CA THR A 491 -53.99 22.25 0.55
C THR A 491 -52.70 22.66 1.25
N ARG A 492 -52.76 22.75 2.58
CA ARG A 492 -51.58 23.01 3.40
C ARG A 492 -50.63 21.82 3.37
N LEU A 493 -49.32 22.08 3.25
CA LEU A 493 -48.29 21.06 3.41
C LEU A 493 -48.36 20.37 4.78
N ALA A 494 -48.17 19.05 4.78
CA ALA A 494 -47.86 18.29 5.99
C ALA A 494 -46.39 18.43 6.37
N SER A 495 -46.01 17.94 7.56
CA SER A 495 -44.60 17.81 7.95
C SER A 495 -43.79 17.08 6.87
N LEU A 496 -42.68 17.71 6.45
CA LEU A 496 -41.81 17.20 5.38
C LEU A 496 -40.75 16.22 5.91
N GLY A 497 -40.54 16.16 7.23
CA GLY A 497 -39.53 15.32 7.86
C GLY A 497 -39.37 15.64 9.34
N THR A 498 -38.33 15.08 9.97
CA THR A 498 -38.00 15.35 11.37
C THR A 498 -36.73 16.20 11.52
N HIS A 499 -36.75 17.15 12.46
CA HIS A 499 -35.60 17.95 12.84
C HIS A 499 -35.29 17.76 14.33
N GLU A 500 -34.00 17.66 14.66
CA GLU A 500 -33.42 17.80 16.00
C GLU A 500 -31.90 18.02 15.85
N HIS A 501 -31.26 18.38 16.95
CA HIS A 501 -29.80 18.38 17.08
C HIS A 501 -29.32 17.20 17.93
N TRP A 502 -28.13 16.69 17.63
CA TRP A 502 -27.52 15.63 18.43
C TRP A 502 -27.18 16.07 19.86
N ASN A 503 -26.86 15.11 20.73
CA ASN A 503 -26.47 15.37 22.11
C ASN A 503 -25.17 16.21 22.23
N ASN A 504 -24.15 15.92 21.41
CA ASN A 504 -22.88 16.66 21.31
C ASN A 504 -22.07 16.20 20.08
N SER A 505 -21.07 17.02 19.68
CA SER A 505 -20.24 16.81 18.48
C SER A 505 -19.31 15.58 18.54
N THR A 506 -19.06 15.03 19.74
CA THR A 506 -18.20 13.87 19.94
C THR A 506 -18.97 12.56 19.77
N ASP A 507 -20.09 12.43 20.48
CA ASP A 507 -20.92 11.23 20.48
C ASP A 507 -21.86 11.15 19.27
N ARG A 508 -22.33 12.32 18.77
CA ARG A 508 -23.23 12.47 17.61
C ARG A 508 -24.49 11.61 17.69
N LYS A 509 -25.12 11.52 18.87
CA LYS A 509 -26.32 10.70 19.09
C LYS A 509 -27.58 11.54 19.05
N TYR A 510 -28.53 11.11 18.22
CA TYR A 510 -29.89 11.65 18.14
C TYR A 510 -30.88 10.83 18.99
N THR A 511 -32.13 11.26 19.09
CA THR A 511 -33.13 10.61 19.98
C THR A 511 -33.32 9.12 19.70
N ARG A 512 -33.33 8.69 18.43
CA ARG A 512 -33.44 7.25 18.12
C ARG A 512 -32.16 6.50 18.46
N ASN A 513 -30.99 7.10 18.30
CA ASN A 513 -29.73 6.49 18.74
C ASN A 513 -29.68 6.29 20.27
N LEU A 514 -30.40 7.13 21.03
CA LEU A 514 -30.52 7.06 22.48
C LEU A 514 -31.70 6.19 22.97
N GLY A 515 -32.59 5.76 22.07
CA GLY A 515 -33.81 5.04 22.43
C GLY A 515 -34.83 5.89 23.19
N THR A 516 -34.76 7.23 23.08
CA THR A 516 -35.59 8.17 23.85
C THR A 516 -36.76 8.77 23.08
N GLY A 517 -36.87 8.51 21.76
CA GLY A 517 -37.94 9.07 20.93
C GLY A 517 -37.88 8.63 19.47
N ASN A 518 -38.77 9.21 18.66
CA ASN A 518 -38.99 8.85 17.24
C ASN A 518 -38.35 9.87 16.25
N GLY A 519 -37.29 10.58 16.63
CA GLY A 519 -36.63 11.58 15.79
C GLY A 519 -35.61 10.99 14.81
N ILE A 520 -34.41 11.54 14.77
CA ILE A 520 -33.33 11.16 13.84
C ILE A 520 -32.59 9.90 14.36
N GLU A 521 -32.21 9.01 13.44
CA GLU A 521 -31.25 7.92 13.65
C GLU A 521 -30.04 8.13 12.74
N LEU A 522 -28.89 8.48 13.30
CA LEU A 522 -27.63 8.51 12.55
C LEU A 522 -26.96 7.13 12.59
N VAL A 523 -26.80 6.50 11.42
CA VAL A 523 -26.10 5.21 11.28
C VAL A 523 -24.73 5.47 10.68
N LYS A 524 -23.66 5.29 11.47
CA LYS A 524 -22.28 5.45 11.01
C LYS A 524 -21.75 4.12 10.46
N LEU A 525 -21.26 4.13 9.21
CA LEU A 525 -20.53 3.02 8.60
C LEU A 525 -19.06 3.42 8.39
N VAL A 526 -18.15 2.51 8.74
CA VAL A 526 -16.69 2.62 8.55
C VAL A 526 -16.16 1.32 7.96
N PRO A 527 -14.92 1.26 7.44
CA PRO A 527 -14.29 -0.01 7.11
C PRO A 527 -14.25 -0.97 8.30
N THR A 528 -14.46 -2.25 8.07
CA THR A 528 -14.44 -3.29 9.11
C THR A 528 -13.75 -4.55 8.61
N ILE A 529 -13.10 -5.27 9.53
CA ILE A 529 -12.66 -6.66 9.38
C ILE A 529 -13.48 -7.51 10.35
N THR A 530 -13.71 -8.77 10.04
CA THR A 530 -14.33 -9.75 10.94
C THR A 530 -13.61 -11.08 10.83
N VAL A 531 -13.00 -11.54 11.92
CA VAL A 531 -12.36 -12.85 12.02
C VAL A 531 -13.44 -13.93 12.02
N VAL A 532 -13.35 -14.84 11.06
CA VAL A 532 -14.27 -15.97 10.89
C VAL A 532 -13.72 -17.22 11.55
N THR A 533 -12.43 -17.52 11.41
CA THR A 533 -11.77 -18.66 12.07
C THR A 533 -10.29 -18.34 12.32
N PRO A 534 -9.71 -18.69 13.48
CA PRO A 534 -10.38 -19.28 14.65
C PRO A 534 -11.28 -18.25 15.33
N ASN A 535 -12.43 -18.69 15.84
CA ASN A 535 -13.38 -17.84 16.55
C ASN A 535 -13.75 -18.37 17.95
N GLY A 536 -13.18 -19.51 18.35
CA GLY A 536 -13.36 -20.12 19.65
C GLY A 536 -13.47 -21.63 19.59
N SER A 537 -13.02 -22.32 20.64
CA SER A 537 -13.07 -23.78 20.83
C SER A 537 -12.21 -24.63 19.89
N GLU A 538 -11.53 -24.04 18.92
CA GLU A 538 -10.56 -24.77 18.10
C GLU A 538 -9.40 -25.29 18.95
N SER A 539 -8.84 -26.43 18.54
CA SER A 539 -7.70 -27.05 19.19
C SER A 539 -6.62 -27.30 18.15
N TRP A 540 -5.64 -26.41 18.09
CA TRP A 540 -4.52 -26.49 17.18
C TRP A 540 -3.35 -27.24 17.81
N THR A 541 -2.53 -27.86 16.97
CA THR A 541 -1.27 -28.50 17.39
C THR A 541 -0.11 -27.55 17.09
N ALA A 542 0.78 -27.35 18.05
CA ALA A 542 2.02 -26.59 17.87
C ALA A 542 2.82 -27.09 16.65
N GLY A 543 3.30 -26.18 15.81
CA GLY A 543 4.01 -26.49 14.58
C GLY A 543 3.14 -27.02 13.42
N SER A 544 1.82 -27.19 13.60
CA SER A 544 0.93 -27.55 12.48
C SER A 544 0.60 -26.33 11.61
N GLN A 545 0.26 -26.56 10.35
CA GLN A 545 -0.34 -25.52 9.51
C GLN A 545 -1.85 -25.40 9.84
N GLN A 546 -2.32 -24.18 10.01
CA GLN A 546 -3.73 -23.85 10.24
C GLN A 546 -4.12 -22.66 9.39
N THR A 547 -5.39 -22.58 8.99
CA THR A 547 -5.89 -21.48 8.18
C THR A 547 -6.66 -20.49 9.05
N VAL A 548 -6.27 -19.22 8.98
CA VAL A 548 -7.02 -18.08 9.52
C VAL A 548 -7.89 -17.52 8.40
N THR A 549 -9.17 -17.29 8.67
CA THR A 549 -10.11 -16.70 7.70
C THR A 549 -10.79 -15.47 8.29
N TRP A 550 -11.08 -14.50 7.43
CA TRP A 550 -11.77 -13.25 7.80
C TRP A 550 -12.60 -12.72 6.63
N THR A 551 -13.50 -11.79 6.93
CA THR A 551 -14.24 -11.01 5.93
C THR A 551 -14.02 -9.53 6.17
N SER A 552 -14.03 -8.73 5.11
CA SER A 552 -13.85 -7.28 5.19
C SER A 552 -15.01 -6.55 4.49
N GLU A 553 -15.40 -5.38 5.00
CA GLU A 553 -16.39 -4.49 4.37
C GLU A 553 -15.83 -3.05 4.34
N GLY A 554 -15.96 -2.36 3.20
CA GLY A 554 -15.27 -1.09 2.94
C GLY A 554 -13.93 -1.29 2.23
N ILE A 555 -13.12 -0.23 2.13
CA ILE A 555 -11.75 -0.35 1.65
C ILE A 555 -10.86 -0.69 2.84
N VAL A 556 -10.27 -1.88 2.79
CA VAL A 556 -9.32 -2.40 3.78
C VAL A 556 -8.13 -2.90 2.98
N GLY A 557 -6.96 -2.33 3.23
CA GLY A 557 -5.70 -2.72 2.58
C GLY A 557 -5.20 -4.08 3.06
N ASN A 558 -3.90 -4.31 2.96
CA ASN A 558 -3.29 -5.54 3.49
C ASN A 558 -3.52 -5.65 5.00
N VAL A 559 -3.47 -6.88 5.52
CA VAL A 559 -3.71 -7.16 6.94
C VAL A 559 -2.51 -7.86 7.59
N ASN A 560 -2.36 -7.63 8.89
CA ASN A 560 -1.52 -8.38 9.79
C ASN A 560 -2.36 -9.41 10.52
N ILE A 561 -1.77 -10.57 10.81
CA ILE A 561 -2.34 -11.64 11.62
C ILE A 561 -1.45 -11.82 12.84
N ASP A 562 -2.00 -11.48 14.00
CA ASP A 562 -1.33 -11.62 15.28
C ASP A 562 -1.93 -12.77 16.10
N LEU A 563 -1.07 -13.48 16.83
CA LEU A 563 -1.45 -14.48 17.82
C LEU A 563 -1.18 -13.96 19.22
N SER A 564 -2.13 -14.16 20.12
CA SER A 564 -1.94 -14.08 21.55
C SER A 564 -2.05 -15.47 22.16
N THR A 565 -1.15 -15.83 23.09
CA THR A 565 -1.26 -17.06 23.90
C THR A 565 -1.77 -16.79 25.32
N ASN A 566 -2.04 -15.51 25.66
CA ASN A 566 -2.42 -15.05 26.99
C ASN A 566 -3.71 -14.24 27.02
N GLY A 567 -4.69 -14.62 26.19
CA GLY A 567 -6.04 -14.05 26.21
C GLY A 567 -6.13 -12.63 25.64
N GLY A 568 -5.16 -12.21 24.82
CA GLY A 568 -5.11 -10.89 24.18
C GLY A 568 -4.34 -9.82 24.97
N THR A 569 -3.61 -10.21 26.02
CA THR A 569 -2.82 -9.28 26.85
C THR A 569 -1.55 -8.82 26.14
N SER A 570 -0.91 -9.74 25.40
CA SER A 570 0.19 -9.45 24.48
C SER A 570 -0.02 -10.21 23.17
N TRP A 571 0.58 -9.68 22.09
CA TRP A 571 0.38 -10.16 20.73
C TRP A 571 1.73 -10.36 20.05
N THR A 572 1.85 -11.44 19.29
CA THR A 572 2.99 -11.77 18.44
C THR A 572 2.51 -11.80 17.00
N SER A 573 3.13 -11.00 16.13
CA SER A 573 2.84 -11.05 14.69
C SER A 573 3.25 -12.39 14.12
N ILE A 574 2.30 -13.10 13.50
CA ILE A 574 2.56 -14.37 12.81
C ILE A 574 2.76 -14.12 11.31
N VAL A 575 1.92 -13.26 10.74
CA VAL A 575 2.03 -12.80 9.36
C VAL A 575 1.80 -11.30 9.36
N SER A 576 2.67 -10.56 8.69
CA SER A 576 2.51 -9.11 8.50
C SER A 576 2.25 -8.80 7.03
N ASN A 577 1.42 -7.79 6.78
CA ASN A 577 1.18 -7.20 5.48
C ASN A 577 0.72 -8.19 4.39
N THR A 578 -0.06 -9.20 4.77
CA THR A 578 -0.65 -10.15 3.80
C THR A 578 -1.84 -9.55 3.07
N ALA A 579 -2.12 -10.03 1.86
CA ALA A 579 -3.25 -9.58 1.08
C ALA A 579 -4.57 -9.80 1.83
N ASN A 580 -5.50 -8.87 1.71
CA ASN A 580 -6.83 -8.97 2.30
C ASN A 580 -7.79 -9.75 1.40
N ASP A 581 -7.48 -11.02 1.16
CA ASP A 581 -8.26 -11.96 0.35
C ASP A 581 -9.20 -12.86 1.18
N GLY A 582 -9.17 -12.69 2.51
CA GLY A 582 -10.04 -13.36 3.47
C GLY A 582 -9.49 -14.68 4.01
N THR A 583 -8.28 -15.08 3.64
CA THR A 583 -7.69 -16.35 4.09
C THR A 583 -6.17 -16.33 4.16
N GLN A 584 -5.59 -16.94 5.18
CA GLN A 584 -4.14 -17.11 5.28
C GLN A 584 -3.81 -18.41 6.01
N THR A 585 -2.99 -19.24 5.39
CA THR A 585 -2.38 -20.38 6.08
C THR A 585 -1.19 -19.90 6.90
N ILE A 586 -1.16 -20.27 8.17
CA ILE A 586 -0.10 -19.94 9.13
C ILE A 586 0.47 -21.22 9.73
N THR A 587 1.76 -21.20 10.06
CA THR A 587 2.35 -22.22 10.93
C THR A 587 2.09 -21.81 12.37
N VAL A 588 1.41 -22.68 13.13
CA VAL A 588 1.11 -22.44 14.54
C VAL A 588 2.43 -22.44 15.32
N PRO A 589 2.76 -21.39 16.07
CA PRO A 589 3.98 -21.35 16.86
C PRO A 589 4.12 -22.53 17.81
N SER A 590 5.36 -22.92 18.12
CA SER A 590 5.67 -24.04 19.01
C SER A 590 5.27 -23.82 20.48
N THR A 591 4.77 -22.63 20.81
CA THR A 591 4.34 -22.25 22.16
C THR A 591 2.91 -22.70 22.41
N ALA A 592 2.74 -23.72 23.26
CA ALA A 592 1.43 -24.16 23.71
C ALA A 592 0.72 -23.09 24.56
N GLY A 593 -0.61 -23.05 24.49
CA GLY A 593 -1.43 -22.10 25.25
C GLY A 593 -2.88 -22.52 25.33
N SER A 594 -3.53 -22.29 26.47
CA SER A 594 -4.94 -22.64 26.70
C SER A 594 -5.90 -21.45 26.53
N THR A 595 -5.37 -20.24 26.33
CA THR A 595 -6.14 -19.00 26.16
C THR A 595 -5.66 -18.25 24.93
N CYS A 596 -5.65 -18.90 23.77
CA CYS A 596 -5.14 -18.29 22.55
C CYS A 596 -6.20 -17.44 21.84
N LYS A 597 -5.78 -16.35 21.19
CA LYS A 597 -6.62 -15.49 20.34
C LYS A 597 -5.89 -15.09 19.07
N ILE A 598 -6.62 -14.94 17.97
CA ILE A 598 -6.12 -14.37 16.72
C ILE A 598 -6.71 -12.97 16.56
N ARG A 599 -5.88 -12.04 16.09
CA ARG A 599 -6.31 -10.71 15.66
C ARG A 599 -5.90 -10.51 14.22
N VAL A 600 -6.82 -9.99 13.42
CA VAL A 600 -6.58 -9.53 12.05
C VAL A 600 -6.76 -8.01 12.04
N GLN A 601 -5.82 -7.27 11.48
CA GLN A 601 -5.85 -5.80 11.49
C GLN A 601 -5.09 -5.21 10.30
N GLU A 602 -5.42 -3.99 9.87
CA GLU A 602 -4.50 -3.24 9.01
C GLU A 602 -3.18 -2.91 9.75
N PRO A 603 -2.07 -2.60 9.03
CA PRO A 603 -0.78 -2.28 9.64
C PRO A 603 -0.82 -1.14 10.66
N ASP A 604 -1.72 -0.16 10.49
CA ASP A 604 -1.93 0.95 11.43
C ASP A 604 -2.88 0.61 12.60
N GLY A 605 -3.43 -0.62 12.60
CA GLY A 605 -4.33 -1.16 13.60
C GLY A 605 -5.81 -0.82 13.39
N ASN A 606 -6.22 -0.16 12.30
CA ASN A 606 -7.62 0.21 12.06
C ASN A 606 -8.01 0.05 10.57
N PRO A 607 -8.99 -0.82 10.23
CA PRO A 607 -9.80 -1.64 11.12
C PRO A 607 -9.02 -2.83 11.71
N THR A 608 -9.57 -3.35 12.80
CA THR A 608 -9.07 -4.54 13.49
C THR A 608 -10.24 -5.36 13.99
N ASP A 609 -10.08 -6.68 13.99
CA ASP A 609 -10.96 -7.59 14.70
C ASP A 609 -10.18 -8.72 15.36
N THR A 610 -10.75 -9.29 16.42
CA THR A 610 -10.16 -10.35 17.24
C THR A 610 -11.14 -11.49 17.41
N SER A 611 -10.64 -12.72 17.41
CA SER A 611 -11.44 -13.91 17.66
C SER A 611 -12.34 -13.75 18.89
N ASN A 612 -13.62 -14.07 18.73
CA ASN A 612 -14.68 -13.86 19.71
C ASN A 612 -14.38 -14.58 21.03
N SER A 613 -13.91 -15.82 20.94
CA SER A 613 -13.54 -16.65 22.10
C SER A 613 -12.10 -17.18 22.01
N ASN A 614 -11.63 -17.76 23.11
CA ASN A 614 -10.33 -18.40 23.17
C ASN A 614 -10.35 -19.75 22.43
N PHE A 615 -9.22 -20.10 21.81
CA PHE A 615 -8.91 -21.43 21.31
C PHE A 615 -7.64 -21.96 22.01
N THR A 616 -7.29 -23.24 21.79
CA THR A 616 -6.13 -23.87 22.43
C THR A 616 -5.06 -24.27 21.42
N ILE A 617 -3.79 -24.10 21.78
CA ILE A 617 -2.63 -24.69 21.08
C ILE A 617 -2.01 -25.74 22.00
N ASN A 618 -2.02 -27.00 21.57
CA ASN A 618 -1.43 -28.13 22.29
C ASN A 618 0.05 -28.31 21.89
N GLY A 619 0.89 -28.72 22.84
CA GLY A 619 2.29 -29.09 22.54
C GLY A 619 2.38 -30.28 21.57
N ASN A 620 3.36 -30.26 20.69
CA ASN A 620 3.59 -31.32 19.71
C ASN A 620 4.62 -32.31 20.25
N ALA A 621 4.24 -33.58 20.40
CA ALA A 621 5.10 -34.64 20.93
C ALA A 621 6.31 -34.97 20.04
N ASN A 622 6.40 -34.40 18.83
CA ASN A 622 7.50 -34.57 17.88
C ASN A 622 8.49 -33.38 17.86
N ILE A 623 8.39 -32.43 18.79
CA ILE A 623 9.34 -31.31 18.94
C ILE A 623 10.20 -31.53 20.19
N PHE A 624 11.51 -31.47 20.02
CA PHE A 624 12.52 -31.61 21.07
C PHE A 624 13.29 -30.29 21.24
N TYR A 625 13.67 -29.94 22.46
CA TYR A 625 14.21 -28.62 22.80
C TYR A 625 15.69 -28.69 23.19
N VAL A 626 16.46 -27.72 22.69
CA VAL A 626 17.86 -27.46 23.06
C VAL A 626 17.96 -26.03 23.60
N ASP A 627 18.61 -25.86 24.75
CA ASP A 627 18.74 -24.56 25.44
C ASP A 627 20.18 -24.39 25.95
N PRO A 628 20.81 -23.21 25.88
CA PRO A 628 22.18 -23.02 26.39
C PRO A 628 22.31 -23.31 27.89
N ALA A 629 21.21 -23.16 28.65
CA ALA A 629 21.12 -23.51 30.07
C ALA A 629 20.68 -24.97 30.31
N GLY A 630 20.42 -25.74 29.24
CA GLY A 630 20.06 -27.15 29.29
C GLY A 630 21.20 -28.07 29.72
N SER A 631 20.95 -29.38 29.67
CA SER A 631 21.92 -30.40 30.10
C SER A 631 21.92 -31.61 29.16
N ASP A 632 23.08 -31.96 28.61
CA ASP A 632 23.22 -33.20 27.81
C ASP A 632 23.29 -34.45 28.70
N SER A 633 23.62 -34.32 29.99
CA SER A 633 23.70 -35.46 30.91
C SER A 633 22.36 -35.82 31.56
N THR A 634 21.50 -34.82 31.78
CA THR A 634 20.24 -34.98 32.52
C THR A 634 19.01 -34.47 31.76
N GLY A 635 19.19 -33.78 30.63
CA GLY A 635 18.09 -33.29 29.79
C GLY A 635 17.37 -34.43 29.08
N THR A 636 16.06 -34.26 28.92
CA THR A 636 15.18 -35.23 28.24
C THR A 636 14.78 -34.79 26.83
N GLY A 637 15.12 -33.55 26.45
CA GLY A 637 14.67 -32.94 25.19
C GLY A 637 13.25 -32.40 25.27
N SER A 638 12.56 -32.51 26.42
CA SER A 638 11.28 -31.85 26.65
C SER A 638 11.48 -30.35 26.92
N ILE A 639 10.45 -29.54 26.70
CA ILE A 639 10.50 -28.10 26.98
C ILE A 639 10.87 -27.78 28.44
N SER A 640 10.48 -28.63 29.40
CA SER A 640 10.80 -28.48 30.83
C SER A 640 12.19 -28.98 31.22
N SER A 641 12.87 -29.71 30.33
CA SER A 641 14.17 -30.33 30.58
C SER A 641 14.91 -30.49 29.23
N PRO A 642 15.33 -29.36 28.62
CA PRO A 642 15.95 -29.35 27.31
C PRO A 642 17.38 -29.93 27.34
N TRP A 643 17.85 -30.40 26.19
CA TRP A 643 19.28 -30.71 25.98
C TRP A 643 20.11 -29.42 25.88
N LYS A 644 21.44 -29.55 25.93
CA LYS A 644 22.36 -28.42 25.91
C LYS A 644 22.95 -28.14 24.53
N THR A 645 23.30 -29.18 23.79
CA THR A 645 23.95 -29.04 22.47
C THR A 645 23.14 -29.68 21.35
N LEU A 646 23.24 -29.11 20.15
CA LEU A 646 22.64 -29.64 18.94
C LEU A 646 23.27 -30.99 18.58
N ALA A 647 24.61 -31.11 18.68
CA ALA A 647 25.27 -32.37 18.38
C ALA A 647 24.80 -33.53 19.27
N TYR A 648 24.53 -33.25 20.55
CA TYR A 648 23.91 -34.24 21.43
C TYR A 648 22.47 -34.55 21.02
N ALA A 649 21.66 -33.52 20.72
CA ALA A 649 20.27 -33.69 20.33
C ALA A 649 20.08 -34.57 19.08
N VAL A 650 20.85 -34.32 18.02
CA VAL A 650 20.75 -35.11 16.77
C VAL A 650 21.22 -36.56 16.93
N SER A 651 22.01 -36.87 17.97
CA SER A 651 22.48 -38.23 18.26
C SER A 651 21.44 -39.10 18.99
N ARG A 652 20.29 -38.53 19.35
CA ARG A 652 19.23 -39.24 20.07
C ARG A 652 18.35 -40.06 19.10
N PRO A 653 17.65 -41.11 19.56
CA PRO A 653 16.75 -41.90 18.73
C PRO A 653 15.45 -41.12 18.46
N LEU A 654 15.49 -40.18 17.52
CA LEU A 654 14.37 -39.34 17.12
C LEU A 654 13.50 -40.03 16.06
N SER A 655 12.18 -39.83 16.14
CA SER A 655 11.23 -40.27 15.11
C SER A 655 11.32 -39.43 13.84
N GLN A 656 10.99 -40.03 12.69
CA GLN A 656 10.92 -39.31 11.43
C GLN A 656 9.95 -38.12 11.53
N GLY A 657 10.31 -36.99 10.92
CA GLY A 657 9.56 -35.74 10.98
C GLY A 657 9.71 -34.96 12.29
N ALA A 658 10.56 -35.41 13.22
CA ALA A 658 10.82 -34.66 14.45
C ALA A 658 11.57 -33.36 14.16
N THR A 659 11.29 -32.34 14.98
CA THR A 659 11.97 -31.05 14.93
C THR A 659 12.79 -30.84 16.20
N ILE A 660 14.07 -30.51 16.04
CA ILE A 660 14.91 -30.01 17.12
C ILE A 660 14.80 -28.48 17.14
N HIS A 661 14.14 -27.95 18.16
CA HIS A 661 13.99 -26.53 18.40
C HIS A 661 15.10 -26.01 19.31
N LEU A 662 15.92 -25.10 18.81
CA LEU A 662 16.91 -24.37 19.59
C LEU A 662 16.29 -23.09 20.15
N ASN A 663 16.24 -22.98 21.48
CA ASN A 663 15.83 -21.76 22.16
C ASN A 663 16.82 -20.62 21.88
N ALA A 664 16.39 -19.38 22.14
CA ALA A 664 17.23 -18.21 21.99
C ALA A 664 18.50 -18.29 22.87
N GLY A 665 19.64 -17.93 22.30
CA GLY A 665 20.93 -17.86 22.95
C GLY A 665 22.08 -18.39 22.09
N THR A 666 23.26 -18.53 22.69
CA THR A 666 24.49 -18.95 22.00
C THR A 666 24.89 -20.35 22.43
N PHE A 667 25.02 -21.25 21.46
CA PHE A 667 25.44 -22.64 21.61
C PHE A 667 26.87 -22.79 21.12
N THR A 668 27.75 -23.41 21.90
CA THR A 668 29.12 -23.72 21.46
C THR A 668 29.23 -25.20 21.16
N GLU A 669 29.40 -25.54 19.89
CA GLU A 669 29.56 -26.93 19.45
C GLU A 669 31.04 -27.31 19.41
N THR A 670 31.39 -28.41 20.08
CA THR A 670 32.77 -28.95 20.10
C THR A 670 32.92 -30.18 19.20
N GLN A 671 31.85 -30.60 18.53
CA GLN A 671 31.81 -31.75 17.63
C GLN A 671 30.73 -31.54 16.57
N ILE A 672 30.81 -32.33 15.50
CA ILE A 672 29.86 -32.32 14.39
C ILE A 672 28.44 -32.73 14.81
N ALA A 673 27.43 -32.02 14.31
CA ALA A 673 26.03 -32.45 14.37
C ALA A 673 25.69 -33.32 13.16
N VAL A 674 25.75 -34.64 13.32
CA VAL A 674 25.35 -35.60 12.26
C VAL A 674 23.83 -35.73 12.25
N LEU A 675 23.17 -35.09 11.28
CA LEU A 675 21.72 -34.99 11.19
C LEU A 675 21.12 -36.26 10.56
N PRO A 676 20.28 -37.04 11.28
CA PRO A 676 19.59 -38.19 10.70
C PRO A 676 18.61 -37.78 9.60
N VAL A 677 18.24 -38.71 8.72
CA VAL A 677 17.25 -38.47 7.66
C VAL A 677 15.88 -38.12 8.27
N GLY A 678 15.17 -37.14 7.70
CA GLY A 678 13.83 -36.75 8.13
C GLY A 678 13.75 -35.93 9.43
N ILE A 679 14.87 -35.44 9.97
CA ILE A 679 14.90 -34.61 11.17
C ILE A 679 15.11 -33.14 10.81
N ASN A 680 14.28 -32.26 11.36
CA ASN A 680 14.35 -30.82 11.11
C ASN A 680 15.11 -30.10 12.24
N ILE A 681 15.70 -28.96 11.91
CA ILE A 681 16.34 -28.05 12.88
C ILE A 681 15.70 -26.67 12.73
N GLU A 682 15.25 -26.11 13.84
CA GLU A 682 14.66 -24.77 13.88
C GLU A 682 15.21 -23.99 15.09
N GLY A 683 15.62 -22.74 14.89
CA GLY A 683 15.93 -21.82 15.99
C GLY A 683 14.77 -20.89 16.37
N ALA A 684 14.86 -20.25 17.53
CA ALA A 684 13.89 -19.24 17.97
C ALA A 684 13.88 -17.96 17.10
N GLY A 685 14.80 -17.84 16.13
CA GLY A 685 14.92 -16.71 15.21
C GLY A 685 16.37 -16.43 14.85
N LYS A 686 16.63 -16.01 13.59
CA LYS A 686 17.99 -15.85 13.05
C LYS A 686 18.91 -14.94 13.87
N ASN A 687 18.35 -13.91 14.50
CA ASN A 687 19.08 -12.95 15.33
C ASN A 687 19.06 -13.30 16.83
N LEU A 688 18.36 -14.37 17.21
CA LEU A 688 18.14 -14.78 18.60
C LEU A 688 18.91 -16.06 18.95
N THR A 689 19.16 -16.93 17.96
CA THR A 689 19.79 -18.24 18.14
C THR A 689 21.10 -18.27 17.35
N ILE A 690 22.22 -18.50 18.03
CA ILE A 690 23.56 -18.52 17.42
C ILE A 690 24.25 -19.84 17.78
N ILE A 691 24.72 -20.57 16.79
CA ILE A 691 25.52 -21.79 16.96
C ILE A 691 26.95 -21.48 16.51
N ILE A 692 27.89 -21.52 17.46
CA ILE A 692 29.31 -21.21 17.24
C ILE A 692 30.12 -22.51 17.20
N GLY A 693 30.89 -22.67 16.13
CA GLY A 693 31.83 -23.76 15.94
C GLY A 693 33.10 -23.63 16.78
N ASN A 694 33.50 -24.71 17.43
CA ASN A 694 34.78 -24.82 18.13
C ASN A 694 35.48 -26.16 17.83
N HIS A 695 35.41 -26.58 16.57
CA HIS A 695 36.10 -27.74 16.01
C HIS A 695 36.50 -27.47 14.54
N THR A 696 37.25 -28.38 13.92
CA THR A 696 37.70 -28.22 12.51
C THR A 696 36.88 -28.99 11.48
N ASN A 697 35.81 -29.67 11.91
CA ASN A 697 34.90 -30.42 11.02
C ASN A 697 33.65 -29.59 10.64
N HIS A 698 32.73 -30.17 9.87
CA HIS A 698 31.42 -29.58 9.52
C HIS A 698 30.57 -29.29 10.76
N MET A 699 29.86 -28.16 10.74
CA MET A 699 28.89 -27.79 11.77
C MET A 699 27.70 -28.75 11.77
N ILE A 700 27.11 -28.97 10.60
CA ILE A 700 25.95 -29.87 10.41
C ILE A 700 26.22 -30.74 9.19
N LYS A 701 26.02 -32.05 9.35
CA LYS A 701 26.26 -33.03 8.28
C LYS A 701 25.08 -33.97 8.08
N GLY A 702 24.49 -33.90 6.88
CA GLY A 702 23.35 -34.71 6.46
C GLY A 702 23.72 -35.62 5.29
N ILE A 703 24.58 -36.61 5.53
CA ILE A 703 25.04 -37.56 4.51
C ILE A 703 24.22 -38.85 4.51
N SER A 704 23.90 -39.35 3.32
CA SER A 704 23.32 -40.69 3.09
C SER A 704 24.14 -41.47 2.07
N THR A 705 24.52 -42.70 2.39
CA THR A 705 25.28 -43.60 1.47
C THR A 705 24.43 -44.16 0.32
N THR A 706 23.13 -43.87 0.32
CA THR A 706 22.18 -44.20 -0.74
C THR A 706 21.28 -42.99 -0.96
N HIS A 707 20.78 -42.81 -2.18
CA HIS A 707 19.81 -41.75 -2.50
C HIS A 707 18.50 -42.01 -1.75
N VAL A 708 18.10 -41.07 -0.91
CA VAL A 708 16.92 -41.17 -0.06
C VAL A 708 16.12 -39.88 -0.04
N ASN A 709 14.85 -39.96 0.33
CA ASN A 709 14.08 -38.77 0.65
C ASN A 709 14.52 -38.20 2.01
N GLY A 710 15.16 -37.03 1.98
CA GLY A 710 15.54 -36.29 3.18
C GLY A 710 14.31 -35.80 3.93
N ASN A 711 13.48 -35.01 3.26
CA ASN A 711 12.33 -34.28 3.83
C ASN A 711 12.74 -33.51 5.10
N GLN A 712 13.66 -32.57 4.95
CA GLN A 712 14.29 -31.86 6.07
C GLN A 712 14.31 -30.36 5.86
N SER A 713 14.04 -29.62 6.93
CA SER A 713 14.25 -28.19 7.00
C SER A 713 15.29 -27.80 8.04
N ILE A 714 16.11 -26.79 7.70
CA ILE A 714 17.10 -26.18 8.57
C ILE A 714 16.85 -24.66 8.54
N SER A 715 16.45 -24.08 9.67
CA SER A 715 15.94 -22.70 9.64
C SER A 715 16.05 -21.90 10.94
N ASN A 716 15.97 -20.57 10.82
CA ASN A 716 15.75 -19.63 11.94
C ASN A 716 16.92 -19.49 12.94
N PHE A 717 18.18 -19.58 12.52
CA PHE A 717 19.34 -19.33 13.38
C PHE A 717 20.58 -18.84 12.62
N THR A 718 21.57 -18.35 13.36
CA THR A 718 22.92 -18.04 12.86
C THR A 718 23.87 -19.21 13.11
N LEU A 719 24.66 -19.58 12.11
CA LEU A 719 25.82 -20.46 12.19
C LEU A 719 27.09 -19.63 12.04
N ASP A 720 27.94 -19.66 13.05
CA ASP A 720 29.23 -18.99 13.05
C ASP A 720 30.34 -20.03 13.14
N GLY A 721 31.09 -20.21 12.05
CA GLY A 721 32.20 -21.17 11.98
C GLY A 721 33.41 -20.77 12.81
N ASN A 722 33.45 -19.53 13.33
CA ASN A 722 34.52 -18.99 14.18
C ASN A 722 35.92 -19.10 13.53
N HIS A 723 35.99 -19.09 12.19
CA HIS A 723 37.20 -19.37 11.40
C HIS A 723 37.91 -20.67 11.78
N LYS A 724 37.12 -21.69 12.18
CA LYS A 724 37.62 -23.00 12.59
C LYS A 724 36.85 -24.11 11.91
N SER A 725 35.52 -24.03 11.96
CA SER A 725 34.62 -25.08 11.51
C SER A 725 34.25 -24.93 10.04
N ILE A 726 33.89 -26.05 9.45
CA ILE A 726 33.37 -26.14 8.08
C ILE A 726 31.85 -25.95 8.15
N GLY A 727 31.22 -25.48 7.06
CA GLY A 727 29.78 -25.22 7.00
C GLY A 727 28.87 -26.45 7.02
N LEU A 728 27.75 -26.38 6.31
CA LEU A 728 26.78 -27.48 6.17
C LEU A 728 27.11 -28.37 4.98
N ASP A 729 26.98 -29.68 5.14
CA ASP A 729 27.32 -30.69 4.13
C ASP A 729 26.19 -31.73 4.00
N PHE A 730 25.52 -31.75 2.84
CA PHE A 730 24.36 -32.61 2.56
C PHE A 730 24.57 -33.42 1.28
N TRP A 731 24.59 -34.74 1.43
CA TRP A 731 24.80 -35.70 0.34
C TRP A 731 23.64 -36.69 0.24
N GLY A 732 23.10 -36.86 -0.98
CA GLY A 732 22.21 -37.99 -1.31
C GLY A 732 20.77 -37.88 -0.78
N ARG A 733 20.28 -36.67 -0.48
CA ARG A 733 18.96 -36.46 0.13
C ARG A 733 18.07 -35.51 -0.69
N ASP A 734 16.86 -35.95 -1.04
CA ASP A 734 15.84 -35.10 -1.68
C ASP A 734 15.05 -34.26 -0.65
N ASN A 735 14.28 -33.29 -1.14
CA ASN A 735 13.34 -32.46 -0.36
C ASN A 735 14.03 -31.75 0.81
N LEU A 736 15.07 -30.97 0.48
CA LEU A 736 15.85 -30.20 1.43
C LEU A 736 15.44 -28.72 1.39
N SER A 737 15.25 -28.12 2.56
CA SER A 737 14.91 -26.69 2.69
C SER A 737 15.82 -25.99 3.69
N PHE A 738 16.46 -24.91 3.26
CA PHE A 738 17.31 -24.06 4.10
C PHE A 738 16.75 -22.65 4.06
N TYR A 739 16.33 -22.10 5.20
CA TYR A 739 15.73 -20.77 5.17
C TYR A 739 15.90 -19.92 6.41
N ASN A 740 15.95 -18.60 6.21
CA ASN A 740 16.12 -17.62 7.28
C ASN A 740 17.35 -17.94 8.16
N LEU A 741 18.48 -18.25 7.51
CA LEU A 741 19.76 -18.54 8.16
C LEU A 741 20.73 -17.37 7.99
N SER A 742 21.64 -17.20 8.95
CA SER A 742 22.88 -16.42 8.74
C SER A 742 24.06 -17.37 8.87
N ILE A 743 24.93 -17.48 7.86
CA ILE A 743 26.05 -18.42 7.85
C ILE A 743 27.34 -17.63 7.63
N THR A 744 28.23 -17.65 8.61
CA THR A 744 29.40 -16.76 8.65
C THR A 744 30.66 -17.43 9.19
N HIS A 745 31.84 -16.90 8.81
CA HIS A 745 33.15 -17.33 9.30
C HIS A 745 33.44 -18.83 9.13
N MET A 746 32.94 -19.44 8.05
CA MET A 746 33.21 -20.85 7.73
C MET A 746 34.55 -21.03 7.02
N GLU A 747 35.23 -22.14 7.30
CA GLU A 747 36.48 -22.56 6.63
C GLU A 747 36.20 -23.73 5.67
N ASN A 748 35.46 -23.51 4.57
CA ASN A 748 35.05 -24.58 3.66
C ASN A 748 35.46 -24.36 2.20
N ALA A 749 36.27 -25.25 1.65
CA ALA A 749 36.40 -25.35 0.19
C ALA A 749 35.09 -25.93 -0.37
N GLY A 750 34.27 -25.12 -1.05
CA GLY A 750 33.06 -25.58 -1.76
C GLY A 750 31.73 -24.94 -1.40
N GLY A 751 31.75 -23.89 -0.58
CA GLY A 751 30.55 -23.20 -0.11
C GLY A 751 30.22 -23.51 1.34
N ALA A 752 29.81 -22.50 2.10
CA ALA A 752 29.36 -22.63 3.47
C ALA A 752 28.10 -23.51 3.62
N LEU A 753 27.31 -23.66 2.56
CA LEU A 753 26.25 -24.66 2.42
C LEU A 753 26.53 -25.50 1.17
N PHE A 754 26.86 -26.78 1.35
CA PHE A 754 27.17 -27.69 0.26
C PHE A 754 26.09 -28.76 0.11
N VAL A 755 25.46 -28.82 -1.07
CA VAL A 755 24.45 -29.82 -1.42
C VAL A 755 24.89 -30.53 -2.69
N HIS A 756 25.13 -31.84 -2.59
CA HIS A 756 25.71 -32.60 -3.69
C HIS A 756 25.08 -33.99 -3.82
N SER A 757 24.94 -34.50 -5.05
CA SER A 757 24.49 -35.87 -5.31
C SER A 757 25.64 -36.88 -5.41
N THR A 758 26.86 -36.40 -5.65
CA THR A 758 28.06 -37.23 -5.86
C THR A 758 29.25 -36.70 -5.08
N ASP A 759 30.18 -37.60 -4.74
CA ASP A 759 31.55 -37.27 -4.37
C ASP A 759 32.53 -38.22 -5.10
N ASN A 760 33.80 -37.82 -5.19
CA ASN A 760 34.83 -38.61 -5.89
C ASN A 760 35.02 -40.02 -5.30
N ALA A 761 34.56 -40.28 -4.07
CA ALA A 761 34.73 -41.57 -3.41
C ALA A 761 33.63 -42.56 -3.80
N ASN A 762 32.39 -42.10 -3.98
CA ASN A 762 31.20 -42.93 -4.18
C ASN A 762 30.72 -42.96 -5.64
N ASP A 763 31.04 -41.95 -6.43
CA ASP A 763 30.77 -41.91 -7.87
C ASP A 763 31.99 -41.33 -8.61
N PRO A 764 33.04 -42.16 -8.82
CA PRO A 764 34.29 -41.73 -9.43
C PRO A 764 34.16 -41.46 -10.94
N GLN A 765 32.99 -41.75 -11.53
CA GLN A 765 32.72 -41.49 -12.95
C GLN A 765 32.19 -40.09 -13.16
N ALA A 766 31.48 -39.50 -12.20
CA ALA A 766 31.00 -38.13 -12.28
C ALA A 766 32.15 -37.16 -12.57
N SER A 767 32.08 -36.51 -13.71
CA SER A 767 33.08 -35.54 -14.17
C SER A 767 32.39 -34.40 -14.90
N ARG A 768 33.18 -33.52 -15.51
CA ARG A 768 32.64 -32.48 -16.39
C ARG A 768 31.92 -33.08 -17.60
N GLU A 769 32.39 -34.24 -18.08
CA GLU A 769 31.90 -34.93 -19.26
C GLU A 769 30.87 -36.02 -18.94
N ASN A 770 30.82 -36.51 -17.71
CA ASN A 770 29.95 -37.62 -17.30
C ASN A 770 28.99 -37.18 -16.18
N PRO A 771 27.66 -37.34 -16.35
CA PRO A 771 26.67 -36.96 -15.34
C PRO A 771 26.76 -37.84 -14.08
N PRO A 772 26.28 -37.33 -12.93
CA PRO A 772 26.20 -38.12 -11.70
C PRO A 772 25.21 -39.28 -11.85
N LEU A 773 25.39 -40.32 -11.05
CA LEU A 773 24.49 -41.49 -11.02
C LEU A 773 23.02 -41.15 -10.69
N PHE A 774 22.79 -40.07 -9.94
CA PHE A 774 21.47 -39.55 -9.61
C PHE A 774 21.52 -38.04 -9.35
N TYR A 775 20.34 -37.42 -9.29
CA TYR A 775 20.16 -36.00 -8.98
C TYR A 775 19.38 -35.83 -7.66
N ILE A 776 19.71 -34.79 -6.91
CA ILE A 776 18.91 -34.32 -5.77
C ILE A 776 17.72 -33.53 -6.31
N ASN A 777 16.53 -33.86 -5.84
CA ASN A 777 15.28 -33.22 -6.23
C ASN A 777 14.71 -32.34 -5.11
N ASN A 778 14.01 -31.27 -5.50
CA ASN A 778 13.27 -30.35 -4.63
C ASN A 778 14.15 -29.69 -3.56
N LEU A 779 15.20 -29.00 -3.99
CA LEU A 779 16.04 -28.17 -3.12
C LEU A 779 15.48 -26.75 -3.03
N THR A 780 15.29 -26.22 -1.82
CA THR A 780 14.92 -24.81 -1.61
C THR A 780 15.91 -24.12 -0.68
N ILE A 781 16.44 -22.96 -1.07
CA ILE A 781 17.34 -22.14 -0.24
C ILE A 781 16.88 -20.68 -0.30
N HIS A 782 16.42 -20.10 0.81
CA HIS A 782 15.90 -18.73 0.78
C HIS A 782 16.01 -17.91 2.06
N ASP A 783 15.90 -16.59 1.94
CA ASP A 783 16.01 -15.65 3.07
C ASP A 783 17.32 -15.79 3.87
N CYS A 784 18.38 -16.32 3.26
CA CYS A 784 19.65 -16.59 3.92
C CYS A 784 20.67 -15.48 3.68
N THR A 785 21.52 -15.24 4.68
CA THR A 785 22.65 -14.33 4.59
C THR A 785 23.96 -15.11 4.75
N PHE A 786 24.85 -14.95 3.79
CA PHE A 786 26.18 -15.54 3.80
C PHE A 786 27.22 -14.42 3.85
N SER A 787 28.14 -14.49 4.81
CA SER A 787 29.17 -13.47 4.98
C SER A 787 30.48 -14.03 5.52
N ASP A 788 31.62 -13.57 5.01
CA ASP A 788 32.94 -13.95 5.52
C ASP A 788 33.17 -15.47 5.62
N ASN A 789 32.75 -16.20 4.60
CA ASN A 789 33.00 -17.62 4.45
C ASN A 789 34.16 -17.84 3.48
N ASN A 790 35.22 -18.49 3.97
CA ASN A 790 36.33 -18.91 3.14
C ASN A 790 35.87 -20.04 2.22
N GLY A 791 35.93 -19.82 0.90
CA GLY A 791 35.53 -20.77 -0.14
C GLY A 791 34.07 -20.67 -0.63
N GLY A 792 33.33 -19.66 -0.18
CA GLY A 792 32.07 -19.21 -0.79
C GLY A 792 30.79 -19.50 -0.01
N SER A 793 29.64 -19.12 -0.56
CA SER A 793 28.35 -19.25 0.13
C SER A 793 27.68 -20.61 -0.09
N ILE A 794 27.45 -21.02 -1.34
CA ILE A 794 26.71 -22.23 -1.68
C ILE A 794 27.47 -23.04 -2.72
N GLY A 795 27.55 -24.36 -2.52
CA GLY A 795 27.96 -25.29 -3.57
C GLY A 795 26.88 -26.29 -3.94
N LEU A 796 26.69 -26.54 -5.24
CA LEU A 796 25.61 -27.36 -5.80
C LEU A 796 26.18 -28.37 -6.80
N ILE A 797 25.89 -29.66 -6.62
CA ILE A 797 26.32 -30.71 -7.56
C ILE A 797 25.17 -31.68 -7.80
N GLY A 798 24.80 -31.90 -9.06
CA GLY A 798 23.80 -32.91 -9.43
C GLY A 798 22.40 -32.59 -8.90
N ILE A 799 21.82 -31.47 -9.32
CA ILE A 799 20.49 -31.01 -8.89
C ILE A 799 19.51 -31.05 -10.05
N ASP A 800 18.33 -31.62 -9.82
CA ASP A 800 17.18 -31.58 -10.73
C ASP A 800 15.96 -30.99 -9.98
N GLY A 801 15.71 -29.70 -10.17
CA GLY A 801 14.62 -28.99 -9.47
C GLY A 801 15.08 -28.32 -8.18
N GLY A 802 15.58 -27.09 -8.31
CA GLY A 802 16.03 -26.25 -7.20
C GLY A 802 15.51 -24.82 -7.29
N THR A 803 15.14 -24.21 -6.16
CA THR A 803 14.71 -22.80 -6.10
C THR A 803 15.50 -22.06 -5.02
N ILE A 804 16.35 -21.13 -5.44
CA ILE A 804 17.31 -20.43 -4.60
C ILE A 804 17.02 -18.94 -4.72
N TYR A 805 16.50 -18.31 -3.66
CA TYR A 805 15.99 -16.95 -3.78
C TYR A 805 16.05 -16.10 -2.52
N ASN A 806 15.97 -14.78 -2.67
CA ASN A 806 16.05 -13.82 -1.56
C ASN A 806 17.26 -14.04 -0.64
N ASN A 807 18.42 -14.36 -1.24
CA ASN A 807 19.65 -14.59 -0.50
C ASN A 807 20.62 -13.40 -0.65
N THR A 808 21.37 -13.12 0.41
CA THR A 808 22.44 -12.14 0.40
C THR A 808 23.78 -12.85 0.50
N HIS A 809 24.64 -12.65 -0.50
CA HIS A 809 25.98 -13.23 -0.59
C HIS A 809 27.04 -12.14 -0.46
N ASN A 810 27.83 -12.14 0.62
CA ASN A 810 28.84 -11.13 0.90
C ASN A 810 30.20 -11.76 1.26
N GLU A 811 30.95 -12.19 0.25
CA GLU A 811 32.16 -13.01 0.41
C GLU A 811 33.45 -12.29 -0.05
N ARG A 812 33.44 -10.96 -0.14
CA ARG A 812 34.54 -10.16 -0.72
C ARG A 812 35.74 -10.00 0.25
N ASN A 813 36.42 -11.11 0.58
CA ASN A 813 37.52 -11.17 1.56
C ASN A 813 38.90 -11.54 0.95
N GLY A 814 39.27 -10.93 -0.18
CA GLY A 814 40.67 -10.84 -0.58
C GLY A 814 41.26 -11.96 -1.46
N SER A 815 40.45 -12.78 -2.14
CA SER A 815 40.72 -13.35 -3.50
C SER A 815 39.92 -14.62 -3.88
N LEU A 816 39.16 -15.26 -2.97
CA LEU A 816 38.58 -16.60 -3.24
C LEU A 816 37.07 -16.76 -2.95
N GLY A 817 36.38 -15.72 -2.46
CA GLY A 817 34.96 -15.83 -2.11
C GLY A 817 34.06 -15.92 -3.33
N THR A 818 33.34 -17.04 -3.47
CA THR A 818 32.35 -17.27 -4.54
C THR A 818 30.93 -17.29 -3.97
N GLY A 819 29.93 -16.72 -4.64
CA GLY A 819 28.54 -16.79 -4.19
C GLY A 819 28.01 -18.22 -4.33
N ILE A 820 27.70 -18.65 -5.56
CA ILE A 820 27.24 -20.02 -5.85
C ILE A 820 28.24 -20.72 -6.77
N THR A 821 28.65 -21.95 -6.44
CA THR A 821 29.61 -22.75 -7.23
C THR A 821 29.21 -24.22 -7.35
N CYS A 822 29.89 -24.99 -8.20
CA CYS A 822 29.68 -26.43 -8.36
C CYS A 822 30.93 -27.24 -8.73
N TRP A 823 32.06 -26.57 -8.96
CA TRP A 823 33.25 -27.14 -9.60
C TRP A 823 32.94 -27.96 -10.86
N ALA A 824 33.80 -28.92 -11.20
CA ALA A 824 33.72 -29.68 -12.46
C ALA A 824 32.54 -30.67 -12.55
N GLN A 825 31.73 -30.86 -11.50
CA GLN A 825 30.67 -31.89 -11.46
C GLN A 825 29.26 -31.27 -11.44
N GLY A 826 29.11 -29.98 -11.78
CA GLY A 826 27.88 -29.21 -11.66
C GLY A 826 26.74 -29.58 -12.60
N TRP A 827 26.31 -30.83 -12.69
CA TRP A 827 25.17 -31.20 -13.53
C TRP A 827 23.87 -30.62 -12.95
N LEU A 828 23.35 -29.56 -13.57
CA LEU A 828 22.21 -28.78 -13.05
C LEU A 828 21.09 -28.66 -14.09
N LYS A 829 19.88 -29.04 -13.68
CA LYS A 829 18.66 -28.99 -14.48
C LYS A 829 17.51 -28.46 -13.61
N ASN A 830 16.60 -27.68 -14.20
CA ASN A 830 15.46 -27.09 -13.50
C ASN A 830 15.84 -26.27 -12.25
N VAL A 831 17.01 -25.62 -12.24
CA VAL A 831 17.46 -24.79 -11.12
C VAL A 831 17.15 -23.32 -11.41
N LYS A 832 16.46 -22.68 -10.46
CA LYS A 832 16.11 -21.25 -10.51
C LYS A 832 16.87 -20.50 -9.42
N ILE A 833 17.59 -19.45 -9.80
CA ILE A 833 18.29 -18.53 -8.90
C ILE A 833 17.71 -17.14 -9.10
N HIS A 834 17.08 -16.57 -8.08
CA HIS A 834 16.42 -15.27 -8.24
C HIS A 834 16.36 -14.38 -7.01
N ASP A 835 15.97 -13.13 -7.18
CA ASP A 835 15.75 -12.15 -6.10
C ASP A 835 16.94 -12.02 -5.13
N SER A 836 18.17 -12.28 -5.59
CA SER A 836 19.35 -12.42 -4.72
C SER A 836 20.39 -11.36 -5.01
N THR A 837 21.14 -10.96 -3.99
CA THR A 837 22.16 -9.92 -4.08
C THR A 837 23.54 -10.51 -3.84
N PHE A 838 24.49 -10.18 -4.71
CA PHE A 838 25.84 -10.72 -4.68
C PHE A 838 26.90 -9.62 -4.56
N SER A 839 27.77 -9.80 -3.57
CA SER A 839 29.01 -9.05 -3.37
C SER A 839 30.15 -10.02 -3.12
N CYS A 840 30.54 -10.72 -4.18
CA CYS A 840 31.59 -11.72 -4.15
C CYS A 840 32.73 -11.33 -5.10
N TRP A 841 33.78 -12.16 -5.14
CA TRP A 841 34.80 -12.08 -6.19
C TRP A 841 34.26 -12.74 -7.47
N ARG A 842 33.73 -13.96 -7.35
CA ARG A 842 32.84 -14.60 -8.33
C ARG A 842 31.45 -14.67 -7.74
N ASP A 843 30.46 -14.09 -8.39
CA ASP A 843 29.09 -14.18 -7.89
C ASP A 843 28.53 -15.57 -8.14
N ILE A 844 28.70 -16.10 -9.35
CA ILE A 844 28.26 -17.45 -9.74
C ILE A 844 29.31 -18.12 -10.64
N GLU A 845 29.62 -19.39 -10.38
CA GLU A 845 30.43 -20.25 -11.25
C GLU A 845 29.76 -21.64 -11.36
N LEU A 846 28.97 -21.84 -12.41
CA LEU A 846 28.15 -23.05 -12.58
C LEU A 846 28.42 -23.72 -13.93
N MET A 847 28.74 -25.01 -13.90
CA MET A 847 28.99 -25.85 -15.08
C MET A 847 27.73 -26.66 -15.42
N ASN A 848 27.74 -27.39 -16.53
CA ASN A 848 26.74 -28.37 -16.99
C ASN A 848 25.28 -27.96 -16.75
N MET A 849 24.95 -26.74 -17.17
CA MET A 849 23.60 -26.17 -17.08
C MET A 849 22.76 -26.69 -18.26
N ILE A 850 21.99 -27.77 -18.09
CA ILE A 850 21.46 -28.55 -19.23
C ILE A 850 19.98 -28.30 -19.61
N GLY A 851 19.11 -27.78 -18.76
CA GLY A 851 17.70 -27.63 -19.17
C GLY A 851 16.82 -26.95 -18.15
N GLY A 852 16.02 -25.97 -18.58
CA GLY A 852 15.02 -25.32 -17.74
C GLY A 852 15.61 -24.53 -16.57
N ASN A 853 16.89 -24.15 -16.64
CA ASN A 853 17.52 -23.34 -15.61
C ASN A 853 17.26 -21.85 -15.83
N GLU A 854 17.12 -21.07 -14.75
CA GLU A 854 16.82 -19.64 -14.82
C GLU A 854 17.64 -18.86 -13.78
N ILE A 855 18.21 -17.72 -14.19
CA ILE A 855 18.85 -16.74 -13.30
C ILE A 855 18.18 -15.39 -13.53
N TYR A 856 17.43 -14.86 -12.56
CA TYR A 856 16.67 -13.64 -12.77
C TYR A 856 16.46 -12.75 -11.55
N ASN A 857 16.19 -11.46 -11.77
CA ASN A 857 16.00 -10.46 -10.72
C ASN A 857 17.12 -10.43 -9.65
N CYS A 858 18.35 -10.75 -10.06
CA CYS A 858 19.53 -10.70 -9.20
C CYS A 858 20.33 -9.41 -9.42
N ASN A 859 21.04 -9.00 -8.36
CA ASN A 859 22.01 -7.90 -8.40
C ASN A 859 23.43 -8.47 -8.28
N PHE A 860 24.22 -8.34 -9.34
CA PHE A 860 25.58 -8.83 -9.45
C PHE A 860 26.58 -7.67 -9.40
N THR A 861 27.67 -7.86 -8.65
CA THR A 861 28.79 -6.91 -8.55
C THR A 861 30.15 -7.54 -8.83
N GLY A 862 30.17 -8.86 -9.04
CA GLY A 862 31.28 -9.68 -9.48
C GLY A 862 30.94 -10.39 -10.79
N TRP A 863 31.54 -11.56 -10.99
CA TRP A 863 31.50 -12.31 -12.25
C TRP A 863 30.49 -13.47 -12.21
N VAL A 864 29.70 -13.65 -13.28
CA VAL A 864 28.87 -14.84 -13.54
C VAL A 864 29.51 -15.68 -14.66
N SER A 865 30.02 -16.86 -14.31
CA SER A 865 30.65 -17.80 -15.25
C SER A 865 29.81 -19.04 -15.46
N ILE A 866 29.43 -19.29 -16.73
CA ILE A 866 28.72 -20.49 -17.16
C ILE A 866 29.50 -21.15 -18.30
N PRO A 867 30.54 -21.96 -18.01
CA PRO A 867 31.47 -22.45 -19.02
C PRO A 867 30.93 -23.50 -19.99
N ASP A 868 29.89 -24.22 -19.64
CA ASP A 868 29.34 -25.29 -20.48
C ASP A 868 27.92 -25.72 -20.07
N GLY A 869 27.32 -26.53 -20.93
CA GLY A 869 25.96 -27.06 -20.85
C GLY A 869 25.37 -27.21 -22.26
N GLY A 870 24.09 -27.56 -22.33
CA GLY A 870 23.35 -27.60 -23.59
C GLY A 870 21.98 -28.23 -23.41
N LEU A 871 21.11 -28.12 -24.42
CA LEU A 871 19.70 -28.51 -24.29
C LEU A 871 19.48 -30.00 -23.95
N ALA A 872 18.88 -30.25 -22.78
CA ALA A 872 18.34 -31.54 -22.39
C ALA A 872 16.96 -31.79 -23.02
N ALA A 873 16.63 -33.06 -23.23
CA ALA A 873 15.34 -33.47 -23.78
C ALA A 873 14.17 -32.96 -22.93
N GLY A 874 13.14 -32.42 -23.60
CA GLY A 874 11.94 -31.88 -22.95
C GLY A 874 11.98 -30.39 -22.60
N PHE A 875 13.10 -29.71 -22.84
CA PHE A 875 13.26 -28.27 -22.61
C PHE A 875 13.33 -27.48 -23.91
N THR A 876 13.08 -26.18 -23.82
CA THR A 876 13.20 -25.21 -24.93
C THR A 876 14.45 -24.35 -24.86
N TYR A 877 15.14 -24.35 -23.72
CA TYR A 877 16.41 -23.67 -23.47
C TYR A 877 17.17 -24.40 -22.36
N SER A 878 18.49 -24.24 -22.34
CA SER A 878 19.36 -24.79 -21.29
C SER A 878 19.40 -23.88 -20.05
N LEU A 879 19.54 -22.57 -20.29
CA LEU A 879 19.64 -21.51 -19.30
C LEU A 879 19.03 -20.21 -19.84
N ALA A 880 18.12 -19.63 -19.07
CA ALA A 880 17.67 -18.25 -19.25
C ALA A 880 18.32 -17.33 -18.21
N VAL A 881 18.96 -16.25 -18.64
CA VAL A 881 19.51 -15.19 -17.78
C VAL A 881 18.75 -13.91 -18.07
N HIS A 882 17.88 -13.46 -17.16
CA HIS A 882 17.01 -12.34 -17.46
C HIS A 882 16.62 -11.43 -16.31
N ASP A 883 16.25 -10.19 -16.62
CA ASP A 883 15.79 -9.20 -15.64
C ASP A 883 16.81 -8.98 -14.50
N ASN A 884 18.11 -9.17 -14.75
CA ASN A 884 19.17 -8.95 -13.76
C ASN A 884 19.83 -7.58 -13.93
N VAL A 885 20.45 -7.10 -12.85
CA VAL A 885 21.35 -5.96 -12.85
C VAL A 885 22.78 -6.43 -12.61
N PHE A 886 23.63 -6.22 -13.60
CA PHE A 886 25.08 -6.38 -13.48
C PHE A 886 25.68 -4.99 -13.35
N SER A 887 26.15 -4.64 -12.15
CA SER A 887 26.77 -3.35 -11.88
C SER A 887 28.11 -3.52 -11.16
N TYR A 888 29.20 -3.49 -11.92
CA TYR A 888 30.54 -3.65 -11.36
C TYR A 888 30.97 -2.42 -10.54
N ILE A 889 31.56 -2.65 -9.37
CA ILE A 889 32.20 -1.63 -8.53
C ILE A 889 33.68 -1.98 -8.44
N ALA A 890 34.54 -1.16 -9.04
CA ALA A 890 35.98 -1.40 -9.11
C ALA A 890 36.61 -1.56 -7.71
N ALA A 891 37.26 -2.70 -7.47
CA ALA A 891 38.01 -2.98 -6.26
C ALA A 891 39.40 -3.55 -6.60
N GLY A 892 40.38 -2.67 -6.85
CA GLY A 892 41.79 -3.07 -7.02
C GLY A 892 42.09 -3.88 -8.28
N ALA A 893 43.40 -4.12 -8.53
CA ALA A 893 43.91 -4.77 -9.72
C ALA A 893 43.77 -6.30 -9.65
N ASP A 894 42.76 -6.85 -10.32
CA ASP A 894 42.63 -8.29 -10.57
C ASP A 894 42.04 -8.53 -11.96
N THR A 895 42.51 -9.54 -12.69
CA THR A 895 42.72 -9.48 -14.16
C THR A 895 41.61 -10.06 -15.07
N GLN A 896 40.38 -10.30 -14.61
CA GLN A 896 39.26 -10.73 -15.48
C GLN A 896 37.94 -10.09 -15.06
N HIS A 897 37.25 -9.46 -16.02
CA HIS A 897 36.26 -8.40 -15.75
C HIS A 897 34.99 -8.52 -16.64
N HIS A 898 34.46 -9.75 -16.79
CA HIS A 898 33.26 -10.06 -17.58
C HIS A 898 32.01 -10.05 -16.69
N ALA A 899 30.89 -9.49 -17.17
CA ALA A 899 29.61 -9.57 -16.45
C ALA A 899 29.01 -10.97 -16.53
N LEU A 900 28.90 -11.49 -17.75
CA LEU A 900 28.42 -12.85 -18.03
C LEU A 900 29.35 -13.54 -19.01
N GLU A 901 29.91 -14.68 -18.60
CA GLU A 901 30.51 -15.61 -19.53
C GLU A 901 29.53 -16.73 -19.91
N ALA A 902 29.11 -16.71 -21.17
CA ALA A 902 28.13 -17.60 -21.77
C ALA A 902 28.85 -18.69 -22.62
N GLY A 903 29.37 -19.71 -21.94
CA GLY A 903 29.96 -20.90 -22.56
C GLY A 903 28.97 -22.04 -22.85
N ASN A 904 27.72 -21.89 -22.40
CA ASN A 904 26.64 -22.85 -22.58
C ASN A 904 25.88 -22.61 -23.91
N SER A 905 25.40 -23.68 -24.56
CA SER A 905 24.54 -23.60 -25.77
C SER A 905 23.05 -23.47 -25.41
N ASP A 906 22.18 -23.12 -26.36
CA ASP A 906 20.71 -22.99 -26.15
C ASP A 906 20.27 -21.98 -25.07
N MET A 907 21.00 -20.86 -24.95
CA MET A 907 20.74 -19.83 -23.92
C MET A 907 19.79 -18.73 -24.38
N LEU A 908 19.00 -18.22 -23.44
CA LEU A 908 18.20 -17.00 -23.59
C LEU A 908 18.75 -15.92 -22.64
N ILE A 909 19.23 -14.80 -23.17
CA ILE A 909 19.76 -13.71 -22.36
C ILE A 909 18.95 -12.44 -22.65
N TYR A 910 18.09 -12.03 -21.72
CA TYR A 910 17.16 -10.94 -22.02
C TYR A 910 16.76 -10.05 -20.86
N ASN A 911 16.31 -8.83 -21.12
CA ASN A 911 15.87 -7.87 -20.10
C ASN A 911 16.91 -7.47 -19.05
N ASN A 912 18.20 -7.78 -19.23
CA ASN A 912 19.24 -7.45 -18.27
C ASN A 912 19.78 -6.02 -18.48
N TYR A 913 20.34 -5.45 -17.42
CA TYR A 913 21.10 -4.21 -17.45
C TYR A 913 22.56 -4.47 -17.06
N PHE A 914 23.49 -4.08 -17.95
CA PHE A 914 24.93 -4.23 -17.74
C PHE A 914 25.58 -2.85 -17.64
N GLU A 915 26.33 -2.62 -16.57
CA GLU A 915 27.02 -1.36 -16.30
C GLU A 915 28.43 -1.55 -15.72
N ASN A 916 29.39 -0.78 -16.23
CA ASN A 916 30.75 -0.60 -15.68
C ASN A 916 31.68 -1.84 -15.69
N TYR A 917 31.33 -2.93 -16.38
CA TYR A 917 32.24 -4.06 -16.58
C TYR A 917 33.23 -3.78 -17.73
N GLU A 918 34.37 -4.48 -17.75
CA GLU A 918 35.24 -4.39 -18.93
C GLU A 918 34.66 -5.11 -20.15
N ALA A 919 33.84 -6.14 -19.89
CA ALA A 919 33.11 -6.87 -20.90
C ALA A 919 31.70 -7.24 -20.45
N GLY A 920 30.71 -7.10 -21.35
CA GLY A 920 29.31 -7.39 -21.06
C GLY A 920 29.06 -8.89 -21.08
N ILE A 921 28.82 -9.44 -22.27
CA ILE A 921 28.64 -10.88 -22.49
C ILE A 921 29.86 -11.42 -23.26
N GLN A 922 30.51 -12.44 -22.72
CA GLN A 922 31.56 -13.18 -23.40
C GLN A 922 31.10 -14.58 -23.78
N MET A 923 31.18 -14.90 -25.07
CA MET A 923 30.79 -16.22 -25.58
C MET A 923 32.01 -17.10 -25.85
N PHE A 924 32.37 -17.97 -24.91
CA PHE A 924 33.48 -18.94 -25.04
C PHE A 924 32.95 -20.37 -25.14
N ALA A 925 33.79 -21.41 -25.23
CA ALA A 925 33.36 -22.81 -25.20
C ALA A 925 34.56 -23.73 -24.99
N THR A 926 34.32 -24.92 -24.42
CA THR A 926 35.39 -25.91 -24.17
C THR A 926 35.18 -27.29 -24.80
N ALA A 927 33.99 -27.66 -25.31
CA ALA A 927 33.71 -28.88 -26.12
C ALA A 927 32.19 -29.00 -26.46
N PRO A 928 31.81 -29.93 -27.38
CA PRO A 928 31.44 -29.63 -28.77
C PRO A 928 30.10 -28.88 -28.92
N PHE A 929 30.15 -27.78 -29.67
CA PHE A 929 29.15 -26.72 -29.88
C PHE A 929 27.77 -27.18 -30.38
N ASN A 930 26.70 -26.60 -29.82
CA ASN A 930 25.37 -26.51 -30.45
C ASN A 930 24.76 -25.10 -30.27
N ASP A 931 25.56 -24.05 -30.46
CA ASP A 931 25.13 -22.69 -30.12
C ASP A 931 23.83 -22.29 -30.84
N ASN A 932 22.93 -21.74 -30.04
CA ASN A 932 21.57 -21.33 -30.35
C ASN A 932 21.20 -20.31 -29.28
N ILE A 933 21.86 -19.15 -29.36
CA ILE A 933 21.87 -18.17 -28.26
C ILE A 933 21.13 -16.92 -28.73
N THR A 934 20.12 -16.52 -27.95
CA THR A 934 19.35 -15.30 -28.22
C THR A 934 19.62 -14.26 -27.13
N ILE A 935 20.26 -13.16 -27.51
CA ILE A 935 20.52 -11.98 -26.69
C ILE A 935 19.54 -10.91 -27.12
N ARG A 936 18.54 -10.61 -26.30
CA ARG A 936 17.50 -9.66 -26.68
C ARG A 936 17.07 -8.73 -25.57
N ASN A 937 16.59 -7.54 -25.92
CA ASN A 937 16.01 -6.66 -24.91
C ASN A 937 16.97 -6.41 -23.73
N ASN A 938 18.28 -6.22 -23.95
CA ASN A 938 19.21 -5.84 -22.89
C ASN A 938 19.67 -4.39 -23.07
N VAL A 939 20.18 -3.79 -21.99
CA VAL A 939 20.84 -2.49 -22.01
C VAL A 939 22.30 -2.66 -21.58
N PHE A 940 23.22 -2.15 -22.40
CA PHE A 940 24.66 -2.14 -22.12
C PHE A 940 25.13 -0.70 -21.98
N TYR A 941 25.72 -0.35 -20.85
CA TYR A 941 26.21 0.99 -20.57
C TYR A 941 27.62 0.98 -20.00
N ASN A 942 28.49 1.84 -20.51
CA ASN A 942 29.84 2.04 -19.99
C ASN A 942 30.62 0.74 -19.79
N ILE A 943 30.48 -0.17 -20.75
CA ILE A 943 31.26 -1.39 -20.77
C ILE A 943 32.60 -1.08 -21.50
N GLY A 944 33.74 -1.56 -21.01
CA GLY A 944 35.05 -1.39 -21.68
C GLY A 944 36.30 -1.49 -20.77
N GLY A 945 37.40 -2.07 -21.28
CA GLY A 945 38.65 -2.30 -20.53
C GLY A 945 39.82 -2.85 -21.37
N LEU A 946 40.88 -3.38 -20.72
CA LEU A 946 42.13 -3.86 -21.37
C LEU A 946 41.89 -5.06 -22.30
N TYR A 947 40.82 -5.82 -22.03
CA TYR A 947 40.30 -6.89 -22.89
C TYR A 947 39.07 -6.33 -23.63
N THR A 948 39.24 -5.87 -24.87
CA THR A 948 38.31 -4.99 -25.60
C THR A 948 37.04 -5.69 -26.10
N TYR A 949 35.99 -5.84 -25.26
CA TYR A 949 34.93 -6.84 -25.53
C TYR A 949 33.51 -6.43 -25.02
N LEU A 950 32.76 -5.58 -25.72
CA LEU A 950 31.46 -5.02 -25.24
C LEU A 950 30.27 -6.02 -25.26
N ALA A 951 30.17 -6.84 -26.29
CA ALA A 951 29.40 -8.07 -26.38
C ALA A 951 30.13 -8.92 -27.41
N THR A 952 30.86 -9.92 -26.96
CA THR A 952 31.70 -10.69 -27.88
C THR A 952 30.93 -11.86 -28.44
N ILE A 953 31.02 -12.01 -29.75
CA ILE A 953 31.15 -13.34 -30.35
C ILE A 953 32.66 -13.64 -30.26
N GLY A 954 33.15 -13.86 -29.03
CA GLY A 954 34.56 -13.86 -28.68
C GLY A 954 35.09 -15.26 -28.53
N LEU A 955 35.64 -15.80 -29.61
CA LEU A 955 36.17 -17.15 -29.64
C LEU A 955 37.44 -17.22 -28.80
N GLY A 956 37.49 -18.21 -27.89
CA GLY A 956 38.64 -18.46 -27.03
C GLY A 956 39.91 -18.72 -27.85
N ALA A 957 41.07 -18.54 -27.22
CA ALA A 957 42.39 -18.63 -27.85
C ALA A 957 42.83 -20.06 -28.26
N GLY A 958 41.90 -20.97 -28.54
CA GLY A 958 42.17 -22.39 -28.78
C GLY A 958 42.06 -22.85 -30.24
N SER A 959 41.93 -24.17 -30.41
CA SER A 959 42.05 -24.89 -31.69
C SER A 959 41.03 -24.46 -32.75
N ALA A 960 41.24 -24.82 -34.03
CA ALA A 960 40.35 -24.42 -35.12
C ALA A 960 38.88 -24.82 -34.95
N SER A 961 38.63 -25.92 -34.23
CA SER A 961 37.30 -26.38 -33.87
C SER A 961 36.63 -25.55 -32.78
N GLU A 962 37.38 -24.83 -31.94
CA GLU A 962 36.84 -24.01 -30.84
C GLU A 962 36.29 -22.64 -31.30
N ASN A 963 36.48 -22.34 -32.58
CA ASN A 963 36.31 -21.02 -33.18
C ASN A 963 35.10 -20.92 -34.14
N ASN A 964 34.20 -21.93 -34.19
CA ASN A 964 33.00 -21.87 -35.02
C ASN A 964 31.76 -21.52 -34.19
N ARG A 965 30.90 -20.63 -34.70
CA ARG A 965 29.64 -20.24 -34.03
C ARG A 965 28.46 -20.33 -34.98
N GLN A 966 27.31 -20.70 -34.44
CA GLN A 966 26.07 -20.85 -35.20
C GLN A 966 24.85 -20.29 -34.44
N ASN A 967 23.82 -19.90 -35.17
CA ASN A 967 22.49 -19.51 -34.67
C ASN A 967 22.51 -18.47 -33.53
N ILE A 968 23.28 -17.39 -33.72
CA ILE A 968 23.39 -16.30 -32.75
C ILE A 968 22.42 -15.18 -33.12
N LYS A 969 21.54 -14.79 -32.20
CA LYS A 969 20.56 -13.71 -32.40
C LYS A 969 20.80 -12.58 -31.41
N ILE A 970 21.03 -11.37 -31.91
CA ILE A 970 21.20 -10.14 -31.12
C ILE A 970 20.07 -9.18 -31.54
N LEU A 971 19.01 -9.11 -30.74
CA LEU A 971 17.72 -8.52 -31.14
C LEU A 971 17.27 -7.45 -30.15
N ASN A 972 16.82 -6.27 -30.62
CA ASN A 972 16.14 -5.30 -29.73
C ASN A 972 16.95 -4.89 -28.48
N ASN A 973 18.28 -4.80 -28.56
CA ASN A 973 19.12 -4.31 -27.46
C ASN A 973 19.45 -2.82 -27.61
N THR A 974 19.81 -2.16 -26.51
CA THR A 974 20.34 -0.79 -26.51
C THR A 974 21.79 -0.78 -26.00
N PHE A 975 22.73 -0.40 -26.86
CA PHE A 975 24.14 -0.24 -26.54
C PHE A 975 24.49 1.25 -26.44
N HIS A 976 24.84 1.71 -25.24
CA HIS A 976 25.31 3.06 -24.97
C HIS A 976 26.82 3.06 -24.72
N VAL A 977 27.56 3.51 -25.72
CA VAL A 977 29.03 3.51 -25.76
C VAL A 977 29.58 4.85 -25.25
N SER A 978 30.27 4.82 -24.11
CA SER A 978 30.90 5.99 -23.48
C SER A 978 32.42 6.06 -23.66
N GLY A 979 33.05 5.06 -24.30
CA GLY A 979 34.50 4.95 -24.49
C GLY A 979 34.92 4.48 -25.88
N ALA A 980 36.23 4.30 -26.10
CA ALA A 980 36.79 3.86 -27.39
C ALA A 980 36.69 2.33 -27.58
N TYR A 981 35.48 1.78 -27.41
CA TYR A 981 35.20 0.35 -27.52
C TYR A 981 34.08 0.08 -28.55
N SER A 982 34.13 -1.07 -29.23
CA SER A 982 33.14 -1.48 -30.26
C SER A 982 32.03 -2.36 -29.65
N PRO A 983 30.73 -2.00 -29.74
CA PRO A 983 29.60 -2.74 -29.15
C PRO A 983 29.63 -4.24 -29.40
N ILE A 984 29.97 -4.64 -30.62
CA ILE A 984 30.08 -6.03 -31.03
C ILE A 984 31.52 -6.27 -31.45
N VAL A 985 32.12 -7.32 -30.90
CA VAL A 985 33.46 -7.77 -31.29
C VAL A 985 33.38 -9.22 -31.74
N ILE A 986 33.87 -9.46 -32.96
CA ILE A 986 34.01 -10.78 -33.56
C ILE A 986 35.51 -11.08 -33.60
N SER A 987 35.96 -11.98 -32.72
CA SER A 987 37.39 -12.29 -32.58
C SER A 987 37.65 -13.72 -33.01
N GLY A 988 38.51 -13.90 -34.00
CA GLY A 988 38.95 -15.20 -34.49
C GLY A 988 40.29 -15.56 -33.88
N GLY A 989 40.45 -16.81 -33.42
CA GLY A 989 41.74 -17.35 -33.02
C GLY A 989 42.73 -17.48 -34.20
N THR A 990 43.63 -18.45 -34.12
CA THR A 990 44.71 -18.68 -35.10
C THR A 990 44.28 -19.47 -36.36
N SER A 991 43.00 -19.76 -36.51
CA SER A 991 42.41 -20.66 -37.52
C SER A 991 41.26 -19.99 -38.28
N SER A 992 41.08 -20.26 -39.58
CA SER A 992 39.97 -19.76 -40.41
C SER A 992 38.57 -20.11 -39.85
N PRO A 993 37.90 -19.21 -39.09
CA PRO A 993 36.67 -19.54 -38.36
C PRO A 993 35.40 -19.31 -39.20
N THR A 994 34.29 -19.95 -38.79
CA THR A 994 32.97 -19.75 -39.42
C THR A 994 31.96 -19.15 -38.45
N LEU A 995 31.13 -18.22 -38.96
CA LEU A 995 29.94 -17.71 -38.29
C LEU A 995 28.74 -17.96 -39.20
N THR A 996 27.80 -18.78 -38.72
CA THR A 996 26.63 -19.21 -39.50
C THR A 996 25.32 -18.78 -38.84
N ASN A 997 24.33 -18.32 -39.61
CA ASN A 997 22.99 -17.94 -39.11
C ASN A 997 23.04 -16.88 -37.98
N CYS A 998 23.85 -15.83 -38.14
CA CYS A 998 23.90 -14.72 -37.19
C CYS A 998 22.89 -13.62 -37.57
N GLU A 999 22.04 -13.21 -36.64
CA GLU A 999 21.04 -12.16 -36.86
C GLU A 999 21.24 -11.00 -35.89
N ILE A 1000 21.62 -9.83 -36.39
CA ILE A 1000 21.71 -8.59 -35.61
C ILE A 1000 20.59 -7.67 -36.10
N LYS A 1001 19.51 -7.53 -35.32
CA LYS A 1001 18.29 -6.82 -35.75
C LYS A 1001 17.68 -5.93 -34.68
N ASN A 1002 17.05 -4.83 -35.11
CA ASN A 1002 16.32 -3.91 -34.24
C ASN A 1002 17.13 -3.35 -33.04
N ASN A 1003 18.46 -3.31 -33.10
CA ASN A 1003 19.26 -2.78 -31.98
C ASN A 1003 19.51 -1.27 -32.15
N ILE A 1004 19.63 -0.57 -31.03
CA ILE A 1004 20.19 0.79 -30.97
C ILE A 1004 21.66 0.68 -30.59
N PHE A 1005 22.55 1.22 -31.43
CA PHE A 1005 23.96 1.46 -31.11
C PHE A 1005 24.21 2.96 -31.09
N TYR A 1006 24.51 3.54 -29.94
CA TYR A 1006 24.83 4.96 -29.87
C TYR A 1006 25.96 5.26 -28.91
N GLY A 1007 26.68 6.35 -29.13
CA GLY A 1007 27.79 6.72 -28.26
C GLY A 1007 28.12 8.20 -28.24
N ASN A 1008 29.15 8.53 -27.47
CA ASN A 1008 29.62 9.90 -27.24
C ASN A 1008 30.97 10.22 -27.92
N ASN A 1009 31.50 9.32 -28.75
CA ASN A 1009 32.78 9.49 -29.46
C ASN A 1009 32.76 8.77 -30.81
N THR A 1010 33.06 9.49 -31.91
CA THR A 1010 33.03 9.02 -33.30
C THR A 1010 34.20 8.10 -33.69
N GLY A 1011 34.86 7.46 -32.72
CA GLY A 1011 36.11 6.72 -32.91
C GLY A 1011 35.95 5.23 -33.19
N THR A 1012 34.88 4.58 -32.73
CA THR A 1012 34.76 3.11 -32.77
C THR A 1012 33.69 2.58 -33.70
N SER A 1013 33.98 1.45 -34.34
CA SER A 1013 33.05 0.75 -35.22
C SER A 1013 31.98 0.02 -34.40
N VAL A 1014 30.75 -0.09 -34.92
CA VAL A 1014 29.69 -0.90 -34.30
C VAL A 1014 30.11 -2.36 -34.18
N ILE A 1015 30.68 -2.90 -35.26
CA ILE A 1015 31.30 -4.23 -35.31
C ILE A 1015 32.80 -4.05 -35.48
N SER A 1016 33.58 -4.65 -34.60
CA SER A 1016 35.03 -4.82 -34.77
C SER A 1016 35.35 -6.29 -35.04
N LYS A 1017 36.30 -6.52 -35.94
CA LYS A 1017 36.78 -7.86 -36.32
C LYS A 1017 38.26 -7.97 -36.02
N ASN A 1018 38.63 -8.93 -35.17
CA ASN A 1018 40.00 -9.17 -34.74
C ASN A 1018 40.44 -10.58 -35.14
N GLY A 1019 41.72 -10.77 -35.49
CA GLY A 1019 42.30 -12.08 -35.78
C GLY A 1019 42.19 -12.53 -37.23
N THR A 1020 42.13 -13.84 -37.46
CA THR A 1020 42.07 -14.46 -38.80
C THR A 1020 40.75 -14.19 -39.52
N ALA A 1021 40.76 -14.21 -40.86
CA ALA A 1021 39.58 -13.91 -41.66
C ALA A 1021 38.47 -14.97 -41.50
N PHE A 1022 37.24 -14.52 -41.27
CA PHE A 1022 36.06 -15.36 -41.07
C PHE A 1022 35.34 -15.68 -42.37
N THR A 1023 34.73 -16.87 -42.42
CA THR A 1023 33.69 -17.20 -43.39
C THR A 1023 32.33 -16.99 -42.77
N TYR A 1024 31.52 -16.11 -43.38
CA TYR A 1024 30.17 -15.79 -42.92
C TYR A 1024 29.14 -16.47 -43.81
N THR A 1025 28.18 -17.19 -43.22
CA THR A 1025 27.09 -17.85 -43.94
C THR A 1025 25.75 -17.45 -43.33
N ASN A 1026 24.85 -16.87 -44.13
CA ASN A 1026 23.52 -16.42 -43.68
C ASN A 1026 23.58 -15.48 -42.46
N CYS A 1027 24.49 -14.51 -42.48
CA CYS A 1027 24.63 -13.50 -41.43
C CYS A 1027 23.96 -12.18 -41.87
N SER A 1028 23.26 -11.51 -40.96
CA SER A 1028 22.49 -10.29 -41.27
C SER A 1028 22.66 -9.19 -40.21
N PHE A 1029 22.72 -7.95 -40.69
CA PHE A 1029 22.70 -6.71 -39.90
C PHE A 1029 21.61 -5.81 -40.49
N THR A 1030 20.37 -5.93 -39.99
CA THR A 1030 19.18 -5.30 -40.61
C THR A 1030 18.29 -4.59 -39.58
N ASN A 1031 17.63 -3.50 -39.98
CA ASN A 1031 16.73 -2.73 -39.10
C ASN A 1031 17.39 -2.21 -37.81
N ASN A 1032 18.71 -2.05 -37.77
CA ASN A 1032 19.40 -1.44 -36.63
C ASN A 1032 19.51 0.07 -36.80
N LEU A 1033 19.68 0.79 -35.70
CA LEU A 1033 20.02 2.21 -35.68
C LEU A 1033 21.43 2.41 -35.13
N THR A 1034 22.20 3.28 -35.78
CA THR A 1034 23.53 3.68 -35.30
C THR A 1034 23.64 5.21 -35.18
N TYR A 1035 24.26 5.72 -34.11
CA TYR A 1035 24.45 7.17 -33.91
C TYR A 1035 25.78 7.47 -33.23
N ASN A 1036 26.54 8.44 -33.75
CA ASN A 1036 27.86 8.83 -33.22
C ASN A 1036 28.85 7.65 -33.07
N LEU A 1037 28.78 6.67 -33.97
CA LEU A 1037 29.68 5.53 -34.07
C LEU A 1037 30.06 5.32 -35.54
N ASN A 1038 31.19 4.65 -35.79
CA ASN A 1038 31.64 4.32 -37.13
C ASN A 1038 30.92 3.08 -37.69
N ASN A 1039 30.61 3.11 -38.98
CA ASN A 1039 29.95 2.01 -39.71
C ASN A 1039 30.90 1.42 -40.77
N ASN A 1040 32.19 1.30 -40.43
CA ASN A 1040 33.26 1.12 -41.42
C ASN A 1040 33.33 -0.28 -42.04
N ASP A 1041 32.82 -1.31 -41.38
CA ASP A 1041 32.90 -2.68 -41.90
C ASP A 1041 31.74 -3.59 -41.45
N PHE A 1042 30.77 -3.77 -42.34
CA PHE A 1042 29.72 -4.79 -42.22
C PHE A 1042 29.93 -5.94 -43.23
N SER A 1043 31.13 -6.11 -43.78
CA SER A 1043 31.41 -7.20 -44.73
C SER A 1043 31.10 -8.56 -44.12
N GLY A 1044 30.53 -9.47 -44.93
CA GLY A 1044 30.03 -10.75 -44.47
C GLY A 1044 28.59 -10.74 -43.93
N PHE A 1045 27.96 -9.57 -43.77
CA PHE A 1045 26.57 -9.45 -43.31
C PHE A 1045 25.67 -8.86 -44.41
N THR A 1046 24.50 -9.47 -44.63
CA THR A 1046 23.42 -8.89 -45.43
C THR A 1046 22.84 -7.67 -44.69
N GLN A 1047 22.70 -6.55 -45.39
CA GLN A 1047 22.23 -5.29 -44.82
C GLN A 1047 20.93 -4.84 -45.49
N ALA A 1048 19.97 -4.38 -44.68
CA ALA A 1048 18.69 -3.86 -45.14
C ALA A 1048 18.05 -2.96 -44.06
N ALA A 1049 17.38 -1.89 -44.48
CA ALA A 1049 16.56 -1.02 -43.62
C ALA A 1049 17.23 -0.48 -42.34
N ASN A 1050 18.57 -0.36 -42.31
CA ASN A 1050 19.29 0.24 -41.19
C ASN A 1050 19.17 1.77 -41.20
N LYS A 1051 19.02 2.37 -40.01
CA LYS A 1051 19.04 3.82 -39.78
C LYS A 1051 20.42 4.26 -39.33
N LEU A 1052 21.35 4.37 -40.28
CA LEU A 1052 22.73 4.76 -39.99
C LEU A 1052 22.84 6.25 -39.65
N SER A 1053 23.71 6.58 -38.71
CA SER A 1053 23.99 7.95 -38.26
C SER A 1053 22.75 8.76 -37.83
N THR A 1054 21.72 8.09 -37.31
CA THR A 1054 20.43 8.68 -36.92
C THR A 1054 20.30 8.72 -35.41
N ASP A 1055 20.05 9.89 -34.81
CA ASP A 1055 19.86 10.02 -33.36
C ASP A 1055 18.65 9.19 -32.89
N PRO A 1056 18.82 8.25 -31.93
CA PRO A 1056 17.70 7.44 -31.44
C PRO A 1056 16.68 8.27 -30.63
N LEU A 1057 17.02 9.50 -30.21
CA LEU A 1057 16.17 10.35 -29.36
C LEU A 1057 15.69 9.63 -28.10
N ILE A 1058 16.64 9.02 -27.38
CA ILE A 1058 16.43 8.45 -26.05
C ILE A 1058 16.09 9.57 -25.05
N THR A 1059 15.30 9.27 -24.02
CA THR A 1059 14.91 10.22 -22.95
C THR A 1059 16.10 10.88 -22.28
N GLY A 1060 17.16 10.12 -21.98
CA GLY A 1060 18.46 10.65 -21.54
C GLY A 1060 18.46 11.33 -20.17
N SER A 1061 17.40 11.15 -19.36
CA SER A 1061 17.24 11.71 -18.03
C SER A 1061 16.49 10.73 -17.10
N GLY A 1062 16.67 10.88 -15.78
CA GLY A 1062 16.16 9.93 -14.78
C GLY A 1062 17.12 8.79 -14.44
N ASN A 1063 16.63 7.81 -13.68
CA ASN A 1063 17.41 6.63 -13.26
C ASN A 1063 17.69 5.69 -14.45
N LYS A 1064 18.85 5.03 -14.43
CA LYS A 1064 19.15 3.92 -15.35
C LYS A 1064 18.65 2.60 -14.76
N PRO A 1065 18.23 1.64 -15.60
CA PRO A 1065 18.07 1.76 -17.05
C PRO A 1065 16.77 2.48 -17.46
N THR A 1066 15.78 2.55 -16.56
CA THR A 1066 14.46 3.15 -16.82
C THR A 1066 14.21 4.28 -15.82
N PRO A 1067 13.78 5.48 -16.27
CA PRO A 1067 13.34 5.84 -17.62
C PRO A 1067 14.47 6.27 -18.58
N TYR A 1068 15.74 6.22 -18.17
CA TYR A 1068 16.82 6.82 -18.94
C TYR A 1068 16.89 6.36 -20.41
N TYR A 1069 16.72 5.07 -20.67
CA TYR A 1069 16.84 4.46 -22.00
C TYR A 1069 15.52 4.31 -22.79
N THR A 1070 14.40 4.85 -22.28
CA THR A 1070 13.15 4.86 -23.05
C THR A 1070 13.23 5.82 -24.23
N LEU A 1071 12.38 5.62 -25.24
CA LEU A 1071 12.30 6.50 -26.41
C LEU A 1071 11.49 7.77 -26.11
N ARG A 1072 11.90 8.91 -26.68
CA ARG A 1072 11.05 10.10 -26.76
C ARG A 1072 9.96 9.90 -27.82
N ASN A 1073 8.82 10.57 -27.68
CA ASN A 1073 7.67 10.44 -28.59
C ASN A 1073 7.89 10.82 -30.06
N ILE A 1074 9.02 11.45 -30.37
CA ILE A 1074 9.45 11.80 -31.74
C ILE A 1074 10.59 10.91 -32.24
N SER A 1075 10.91 9.83 -31.51
CA SER A 1075 12.03 8.96 -31.83
C SER A 1075 11.85 8.28 -33.19
N PRO A 1076 12.90 8.25 -34.04
CA PRO A 1076 12.86 7.53 -35.31
C PRO A 1076 12.91 6.00 -35.14
N CYS A 1077 13.04 5.51 -33.90
CA CYS A 1077 12.97 4.09 -33.55
C CYS A 1077 11.54 3.57 -33.42
N ILE A 1078 10.55 4.45 -33.24
CA ILE A 1078 9.15 4.07 -33.03
C ILE A 1078 8.58 3.48 -34.32
N ASP A 1079 7.89 2.34 -34.22
CA ASP A 1079 7.25 1.61 -35.32
C ASP A 1079 8.20 1.33 -36.50
N ALA A 1080 9.48 1.11 -36.23
CA ALA A 1080 10.53 1.08 -37.26
C ALA A 1080 11.33 -0.23 -37.37
N GLY A 1081 11.12 -1.15 -36.44
CA GLY A 1081 11.74 -2.46 -36.43
C GLY A 1081 11.02 -3.48 -37.32
N VAL A 1082 11.52 -4.71 -37.31
CA VAL A 1082 10.89 -5.88 -37.94
C VAL A 1082 10.43 -6.86 -36.87
N ASN A 1083 9.27 -7.51 -37.05
CA ASN A 1083 8.79 -8.51 -36.09
C ASN A 1083 9.78 -9.69 -36.01
N VAL A 1084 10.39 -9.87 -34.84
CA VAL A 1084 11.33 -10.96 -34.53
C VAL A 1084 10.74 -11.97 -33.53
N GLY A 1085 9.41 -12.01 -33.41
CA GLY A 1085 8.69 -12.89 -32.49
C GLY A 1085 8.53 -12.33 -31.07
N LEU A 1086 8.68 -11.02 -30.89
CA LEU A 1086 8.49 -10.32 -29.61
C LEU A 1086 7.16 -9.56 -29.61
N LEU A 1087 6.55 -9.40 -28.44
CA LEU A 1087 5.41 -8.50 -28.26
C LEU A 1087 5.87 -7.05 -28.43
N TYR A 1088 5.06 -6.25 -29.10
CA TYR A 1088 5.33 -4.84 -29.37
C TYR A 1088 4.05 -4.00 -29.41
N ASN A 1089 4.19 -2.69 -29.30
CA ASN A 1089 3.10 -1.73 -29.42
C ASN A 1089 3.17 -1.03 -30.78
N GLY A 1090 2.01 -0.71 -31.36
CA GLY A 1090 1.94 -0.06 -32.67
C GLY A 1090 1.85 -1.05 -33.83
N ASN A 1091 2.23 -0.60 -35.02
CA ASN A 1091 2.16 -1.39 -36.25
C ASN A 1091 3.38 -2.30 -36.44
N PHE A 1092 4.55 -1.87 -35.95
CA PHE A 1092 5.82 -2.60 -36.02
C PHE A 1092 6.56 -2.47 -34.69
N PRO A 1093 7.46 -3.42 -34.33
CA PRO A 1093 8.23 -3.27 -33.11
C PRO A 1093 9.14 -2.06 -33.16
N ASP A 1094 9.44 -1.48 -32.01
CA ASP A 1094 10.40 -0.40 -31.92
C ASP A 1094 11.83 -0.93 -32.04
N ILE A 1095 12.75 -0.09 -32.55
CA ILE A 1095 14.18 -0.39 -32.52
C ILE A 1095 14.71 -0.07 -31.11
N GLY A 1096 15.37 -1.03 -30.47
CA GLY A 1096 15.97 -0.91 -29.13
C GLY A 1096 15.26 -1.75 -28.07
N ARG A 1097 15.69 -1.55 -26.81
CA ARG A 1097 15.20 -2.29 -25.63
C ARG A 1097 13.71 -2.10 -25.32
N TYR A 1098 13.26 -0.85 -25.41
CA TYR A 1098 11.98 -0.41 -24.87
C TYR A 1098 11.03 -0.02 -26.00
N GLU A 1099 9.83 -0.58 -25.94
CA GLU A 1099 8.69 -0.10 -26.71
C GLU A 1099 8.24 1.26 -26.18
N PHE A 1100 7.93 2.17 -27.09
CA PHE A 1100 7.40 3.47 -26.78
C PHE A 1100 5.92 3.36 -26.40
N VAL A 1101 5.60 3.82 -25.20
CA VAL A 1101 4.22 4.00 -24.75
C VAL A 1101 3.89 5.49 -24.79
N GLY A 1102 2.98 5.89 -25.69
CA GLY A 1102 2.59 7.29 -25.94
C GLY A 1102 2.08 8.05 -24.71
N THR A 1103 1.76 7.31 -23.66
CA THR A 1103 1.46 7.71 -22.28
C THR A 1103 1.98 6.59 -21.37
N PRO A 1104 2.58 6.87 -20.20
CA PRO A 1104 2.85 5.79 -19.23
C PRO A 1104 1.53 5.06 -18.97
N PRO A 1105 1.48 3.72 -19.02
CA PRO A 1105 0.25 3.03 -18.69
C PRO A 1105 -0.09 3.27 -17.21
N PRO A 1106 -1.39 3.26 -16.85
CA PRO A 1106 -1.79 3.17 -15.45
C PRO A 1106 -1.12 1.94 -14.82
N SER A 1107 -0.78 2.02 -13.53
CA SER A 1107 0.05 1.08 -12.76
C SER A 1107 -0.52 -0.34 -12.57
N SER A 1108 -1.40 -0.79 -13.46
CA SER A 1108 -2.06 -2.09 -13.44
C SER A 1108 -2.00 -2.82 -14.78
N ASP A 1109 -1.02 -2.50 -15.64
CA ASP A 1109 -0.76 -3.29 -16.85
C ASP A 1109 0.12 -4.52 -16.48
N PRO A 1110 -0.39 -5.76 -16.62
CA PRO A 1110 0.36 -6.96 -16.29
C PRO A 1110 1.57 -7.24 -17.20
N LEU A 1111 1.84 -6.37 -18.19
CA LEU A 1111 3.03 -6.44 -19.04
C LEU A 1111 4.16 -5.48 -18.65
N ILE A 1112 3.98 -4.71 -17.56
CA ILE A 1112 5.07 -3.97 -16.91
C ILE A 1112 5.29 -4.57 -15.52
N CYS A 1113 6.34 -5.40 -15.41
CA CYS A 1113 6.91 -5.70 -14.10
C CYS A 1113 7.31 -4.35 -13.47
N ASN A 1114 6.69 -3.99 -12.35
CA ASN A 1114 7.04 -2.79 -11.60
C ASN A 1114 8.48 -2.92 -11.11
N TRP A 1115 9.40 -2.18 -11.73
CA TRP A 1115 10.75 -1.99 -11.23
C TRP A 1115 10.66 -1.15 -9.96
N HIS A 1116 10.77 -1.81 -8.80
CA HIS A 1116 11.01 -1.16 -7.52
C HIS A 1116 12.42 -0.56 -7.52
N LEU A 1117 12.57 0.74 -7.79
CA LEU A 1117 13.77 1.47 -7.39
C LEU A 1117 13.45 2.93 -7.03
N ASN A 1118 13.30 3.16 -5.73
CA ASN A 1118 14.07 4.22 -5.09
C ASN A 1118 14.41 3.83 -3.65
N GLU A 1119 15.57 3.18 -3.53
CA GLU A 1119 16.33 3.06 -2.30
C GLU A 1119 16.82 4.46 -1.87
N GLY A 1120 16.13 5.06 -0.92
CA GLY A 1120 16.68 6.11 -0.09
C GLY A 1120 17.45 5.46 1.06
N THR A 1121 18.75 5.74 1.15
CA THR A 1121 19.68 5.35 2.21
C THR A 1121 19.04 5.21 3.60
N GLY A 1122 18.73 3.97 4.00
CA GLY A 1122 18.13 3.66 5.31
C GLY A 1122 18.04 2.16 5.54
N SER A 1123 18.43 1.71 6.73
CA SER A 1123 18.54 0.32 7.15
C SER A 1123 17.24 -0.52 7.04
N SER A 1124 17.39 -1.70 6.42
CA SER A 1124 16.74 -3.01 6.69
C SER A 1124 15.21 -3.15 6.80
N ALA A 1125 14.69 -4.13 6.05
CA ALA A 1125 13.39 -4.85 6.05
C ALA A 1125 12.58 -4.53 4.78
N GLY A 1126 12.32 -5.43 3.83
CA GLY A 1126 12.14 -6.88 3.87
C GLY A 1126 10.78 -7.15 3.23
N ASP A 1127 10.73 -7.54 1.95
CA ASP A 1127 9.49 -7.79 1.21
C ASP A 1127 9.60 -9.15 0.49
N SER A 1128 8.71 -10.08 0.83
CA SER A 1128 8.69 -11.47 0.37
C SER A 1128 7.42 -11.69 -0.47
N GLY A 1129 7.57 -11.77 -1.79
CA GLY A 1129 6.46 -12.00 -2.72
C GLY A 1129 6.19 -13.48 -2.95
N LEU A 1130 4.95 -13.93 -2.75
CA LEU A 1130 4.44 -15.19 -3.32
C LEU A 1130 2.95 -15.14 -3.67
N SER A 1131 2.66 -15.85 -4.77
CA SER A 1131 1.38 -16.31 -5.33
C SER A 1131 0.65 -15.33 -6.27
N GLY A 1132 0.15 -15.73 -7.43
CA GLY A 1132 -0.20 -17.07 -7.92
C GLY A 1132 -1.69 -17.10 -8.25
N SER A 1133 -2.09 -16.57 -9.40
CA SER A 1133 -3.49 -16.64 -9.86
C SER A 1133 -3.66 -17.79 -10.86
N THR A 1134 -4.39 -18.81 -10.42
CA THR A 1134 -4.97 -19.84 -11.27
C THR A 1134 -6.27 -19.29 -11.86
N GLY A 1135 -6.24 -18.87 -13.12
CA GLY A 1135 -7.41 -18.43 -13.87
C GLY A 1135 -7.52 -19.19 -15.19
N THR A 1136 -8.50 -20.08 -15.30
CA THR A 1136 -8.79 -20.83 -16.52
C THR A 1136 -9.34 -19.89 -17.59
N ILE A 1137 -8.63 -19.72 -18.70
CA ILE A 1137 -9.14 -18.98 -19.88
C ILE A 1137 -10.07 -19.92 -20.65
N THR A 1138 -11.38 -19.78 -20.44
CA THR A 1138 -12.38 -20.35 -21.35
C THR A 1138 -12.83 -19.27 -22.33
N GLY A 1139 -12.42 -19.39 -23.59
CA GLY A 1139 -13.03 -18.68 -24.71
C GLY A 1139 -12.17 -17.63 -25.41
N ALA A 1140 -11.08 -18.05 -26.05
CA ALA A 1140 -10.50 -17.31 -27.17
C ALA A 1140 -10.50 -18.24 -28.39
N VAL A 1141 -11.30 -17.87 -29.40
CA VAL A 1141 -11.30 -18.51 -30.71
C VAL A 1141 -10.13 -17.93 -31.49
N TRP A 1142 -9.21 -18.79 -31.92
CA TRP A 1142 -8.16 -18.45 -32.85
C TRP A 1142 -8.77 -18.23 -34.23
N VAL A 1143 -8.47 -17.08 -34.85
CA VAL A 1143 -8.59 -16.88 -36.29
C VAL A 1143 -7.24 -16.35 -36.75
N ASP A 1144 -6.70 -17.02 -37.78
CA ASP A 1144 -5.32 -16.97 -38.30
C ASP A 1144 -4.62 -15.61 -38.36
#